data_AF-A0A940B7W7-F1
#
_entry.id   AF-A0A940B7W7-F1
#
_cell.length_a   1.000
_cell.length_b   1.000
_cell.length_c   1.000
_cell.angle_alpha   90.00
_cell.angle_beta   90.00
_cell.angle_gamma   90.00
#
_symmetry.space_group_name_H-M   'P 1'
#
loop_
_entity.id
_entity.type
_entity.pdbx_description
1 polymer ?
#
loop_
_entity_poly.entity_id
_entity_poly.type
_entity_poly.pdbx_seq_one_letter_code
_entity_poly.pdbx_strand_id
1 'polypeptide(L)'
;MDLYADVIVNLSVKSIDRPYTYRIPADLEDKVVPGTPVMVPFGNGGRVIKGFVIGVRARAALCDDRIKDIGGICEKSNEIEEKMLVLAAWMKEQFGSTMNEAIRCCVPVKDKIENKTVSTITAGCSREILEAALGEAVAKKRSARARLYEALLTKGELDRSYALKELKVTAAILRDEEEKGLIRITTIDEVRGPYRDITERDVPPQPTPGQKEIIDSITSDLRAGLRSDYLIFGETGSGKTEIYMNIISECIASGKQAIMLIPEISLTYQTVSRFIRRFGDRVSIMNSRLSKGERYDQYMRAKNGETDIMIGPRSALFAPFERLGLIIIDEEHETSYKSESSPTYHAREVALKRGALEGASVIFGSATPSLESFAMAKAGRLRLFKLTGRTAGAVHPDVCLVDMREELRRKNRTMFSYTLREQIENRLARKEQIMLFLNRRGYSTSVSCRECGTVIKCPHCDVSMTLHGDGRMICHYCGYNIERPTTCPECGSRYIGTFGAGTQKIEEELRKVWPQARILRLDSDSVRRKGSMDETLKAFERGEADILLGTQMIVKGHDFPGVTLVGILLADLSLYSPDIRAGERTFELIAQASGRAGRGAKKGMVVIQTYDPENYAIISAARRDYEGFFEEEMAYRIAMGYPPAGVMLAVSVSSEDEKALEESTGRLADVVRGLYEDKSRFRVIGPAKASLYKIKDVFHMVIYVKSYDGKGLRALGDELRDKAKAVVLEGVRVEYSFNV
;
A
#
# COMPACT_ATOMS: atom_id res chain seq x y z
N MET A 1 14.54 13.68 -43.22
CA MET A 1 14.98 12.28 -43.12
C MET A 1 13.97 11.67 -42.18
N ASP A 2 13.16 10.73 -42.66
CA ASP A 2 11.98 10.30 -41.92
C ASP A 2 12.38 9.67 -40.57
N LEU A 3 11.72 10.12 -39.50
CA LEU A 3 11.89 9.57 -38.16
C LEU A 3 10.84 8.48 -37.90
N TYR A 4 11.22 7.48 -37.12
CA TYR A 4 10.36 6.36 -36.76
C TYR A 4 10.31 6.20 -35.24
N ALA A 5 9.15 5.86 -34.70
CA ALA A 5 8.94 5.57 -33.30
C ALA A 5 8.63 4.08 -33.10
N ASP A 6 9.23 3.50 -32.07
CA ASP A 6 8.82 2.20 -31.55
C ASP A 6 7.78 2.39 -30.45
N VAL A 7 6.62 1.77 -30.64
CA VAL A 7 5.44 1.99 -29.81
C VAL A 7 4.97 0.68 -29.19
N ILE A 8 4.80 0.68 -27.87
CA ILE A 8 4.07 -0.36 -27.15
C ILE A 8 2.60 0.01 -27.14
N VAL A 9 1.76 -0.83 -27.75
CA VAL A 9 0.31 -0.61 -27.79
C VAL A 9 -0.31 -0.84 -26.41
N ASN A 10 -1.34 -0.06 -26.06
CA ASN A 10 -2.04 -0.13 -24.78
C ASN A 10 -3.03 -1.32 -24.74
N LEU A 11 -2.53 -2.51 -25.03
CA LEU A 11 -3.24 -3.78 -24.92
C LEU A 11 -2.40 -4.71 -24.06
N SER A 12 -2.94 -5.15 -22.93
CA SER A 12 -2.26 -6.06 -22.00
C SER A 12 -2.44 -7.52 -22.42
N VAL A 13 -2.03 -7.83 -23.66
CA VAL A 13 -2.12 -9.18 -24.23
C VAL A 13 -0.71 -9.64 -24.61
N LYS A 14 -0.22 -10.71 -23.97
CA LYS A 14 1.17 -11.17 -24.09
C LYS A 14 1.59 -11.48 -25.54
N SER A 15 0.69 -12.02 -26.38
CA SER A 15 1.00 -12.36 -27.77
C SER A 15 1.33 -11.15 -28.66
N ILE A 16 0.96 -9.95 -28.23
CA ILE A 16 1.23 -8.69 -28.93
C ILE A 16 2.09 -7.73 -28.11
N ASP A 17 2.69 -8.19 -27.00
CA ASP A 17 3.52 -7.35 -26.11
C ASP A 17 4.95 -7.16 -26.68
N ARG A 18 5.02 -6.50 -27.83
CA ARG A 18 6.25 -6.15 -28.53
C ARG A 18 6.20 -4.73 -29.08
N PRO A 19 7.35 -4.10 -29.34
CA PRO A 19 7.40 -2.82 -30.04
C PRO A 19 6.83 -2.95 -31.45
N TYR A 20 6.03 -1.95 -31.86
CA TYR A 20 5.58 -1.79 -33.24
C TYR A 20 6.10 -0.46 -33.78
N THR A 21 6.63 -0.48 -34.99
CA THR A 21 7.28 0.67 -35.60
C THR A 21 6.29 1.49 -36.42
N TYR A 22 6.25 2.79 -36.17
CA TYR A 22 5.44 3.77 -36.88
C TYR A 22 6.33 4.89 -37.38
N ARG A 23 5.95 5.52 -38.50
CA ARG A 23 6.60 6.73 -38.99
C ARG A 23 6.06 7.93 -38.21
N ILE A 24 6.95 8.85 -37.84
CA ILE A 24 6.62 10.10 -37.16
C ILE A 24 6.34 11.14 -38.26
N PRO A 25 5.11 11.67 -38.35
CA PRO A 25 4.80 12.78 -39.24
C PRO A 25 5.66 14.01 -38.97
N ALA A 26 6.01 14.76 -40.02
CA ALA A 26 6.90 15.92 -39.92
C ALA A 26 6.41 16.99 -38.90
N ASP A 27 5.10 17.15 -38.73
CA ASP A 27 4.49 18.08 -37.76
C ASP A 27 4.57 17.61 -36.30
N LEU A 28 5.00 16.37 -36.08
CA LEU A 28 5.11 15.72 -34.78
C LEU A 28 6.56 15.38 -34.38
N GLU A 29 7.54 15.59 -35.26
CA GLU A 29 8.95 15.22 -35.02
C GLU A 29 9.52 15.83 -33.72
N ASP A 30 9.21 17.10 -33.44
CA ASP A 30 9.69 17.79 -32.23
C ASP A 30 8.90 17.44 -30.96
N LYS A 31 7.78 16.73 -31.08
CA LYS A 31 6.84 16.46 -29.98
C LYS A 31 6.83 15.00 -29.56
N VAL A 32 7.30 14.09 -30.41
CA VAL A 32 7.27 12.65 -30.18
C VAL A 32 8.63 12.19 -29.67
N VAL A 33 8.71 11.99 -28.36
CA VAL A 33 9.91 11.49 -27.66
C VAL A 33 9.58 10.19 -26.93
N PRO A 34 10.59 9.41 -26.46
CA PRO A 34 10.33 8.29 -25.57
C PRO A 34 9.47 8.72 -24.36
N GLY A 35 8.36 8.02 -24.15
CA GLY A 35 7.38 8.29 -23.11
C GLY A 35 6.14 9.03 -23.57
N THR A 36 6.15 9.59 -24.78
CA THR A 36 4.97 10.26 -25.35
C THR A 36 3.83 9.26 -25.60
N PRO A 37 2.62 9.50 -25.08
CA PRO A 37 1.45 8.69 -25.40
C PRO A 37 0.92 9.09 -26.78
N VAL A 38 0.75 8.12 -27.68
CA VAL A 38 0.36 8.34 -29.08
C VAL A 38 -0.87 7.53 -29.46
N MET A 39 -1.58 7.97 -30.49
CA MET A 39 -2.67 7.25 -31.12
C MET A 39 -2.16 6.62 -32.41
N VAL A 40 -2.25 5.30 -32.53
CA VAL A 40 -1.69 4.55 -33.66
C VAL A 40 -2.71 3.57 -34.26
N PRO A 41 -2.78 3.42 -35.59
CA PRO A 41 -3.65 2.44 -36.25
C PRO A 41 -3.09 1.02 -36.09
N PHE A 42 -3.86 0.12 -35.50
CA PHE A 42 -3.41 -1.24 -35.16
C PHE A 42 -4.31 -2.34 -35.71
N GLY A 43 -3.70 -3.45 -36.14
CA GLY A 43 -4.38 -4.62 -36.72
C GLY A 43 -4.89 -4.40 -38.16
N ASN A 44 -5.55 -5.43 -38.69
CA ASN A 44 -6.03 -5.47 -40.09
C ASN A 44 -7.16 -4.47 -40.35
N GLY A 45 -8.00 -4.18 -39.35
CA GLY A 45 -9.08 -3.18 -39.44
C GLY A 45 -8.62 -1.74 -39.23
N GLY A 46 -7.32 -1.49 -39.00
CA GLY A 46 -6.78 -0.14 -38.83
C GLY A 46 -7.33 0.63 -37.62
N ARG A 47 -7.85 -0.07 -36.61
CA ARG A 47 -8.44 0.57 -35.43
C ARG A 47 -7.40 1.42 -34.72
N VAL A 48 -7.72 2.69 -34.50
CA VAL A 48 -6.84 3.60 -33.77
C VAL A 48 -6.88 3.25 -32.29
N ILE A 49 -5.72 2.96 -31.72
CA ILE A 49 -5.55 2.62 -30.30
C ILE A 49 -4.45 3.48 -29.69
N LYS A 50 -4.49 3.64 -28.37
CA LYS A 50 -3.43 4.31 -27.62
C LYS A 50 -2.18 3.42 -27.56
N GLY A 51 -1.01 4.02 -27.59
CA GLY A 51 0.28 3.39 -27.28
C GLY A 51 1.23 4.37 -26.58
N PHE A 52 2.39 3.86 -26.18
CA PHE A 52 3.48 4.66 -25.61
C PHE A 52 4.73 4.47 -26.46
N VAL A 53 5.38 5.57 -26.82
CA VAL A 53 6.68 5.55 -27.50
C VAL A 53 7.73 5.08 -26.50
N ILE A 54 8.54 4.09 -26.89
CA ILE A 54 9.63 3.54 -26.09
C ILE A 54 11.01 3.84 -26.70
N GLY A 55 11.05 4.29 -27.95
CA GLY A 55 12.28 4.68 -28.64
C GLY A 55 11.98 5.42 -29.93
N VAL A 56 12.92 6.26 -30.38
CA VAL A 56 12.86 6.99 -31.65
C VAL A 56 14.14 6.67 -32.43
N ARG A 57 14.02 6.49 -33.75
CA ARG A 57 15.13 6.08 -34.62
C ARG A 57 15.04 6.71 -36.01
N ALA A 58 16.21 6.95 -36.60
CA ALA A 58 16.36 7.54 -37.94
C ALA A 58 16.32 6.51 -39.10
N ARG A 59 16.18 5.21 -38.79
CA ARG A 59 16.04 4.13 -39.78
C ARG A 59 15.02 3.11 -39.30
N ALA A 60 14.10 2.74 -40.19
CA ALA A 60 13.17 1.64 -39.94
C ALA A 60 13.87 0.28 -40.04
N ALA A 61 13.46 -0.68 -39.21
CA ALA A 61 13.90 -2.08 -39.30
C ALA A 61 13.14 -2.91 -40.36
N LEU A 62 12.13 -2.32 -41.00
CA LEU A 62 11.24 -2.95 -41.98
C LEU A 62 11.21 -2.11 -43.26
N CYS A 63 10.80 -2.71 -44.39
CA CYS A 63 10.52 -1.97 -45.62
C CYS A 63 9.42 -0.92 -45.38
N ASP A 64 9.64 0.28 -45.90
CA ASP A 64 8.89 1.51 -45.62
C ASP A 64 7.40 1.38 -45.96
N ASP A 65 7.08 0.61 -47.01
CA ASP A 65 5.74 0.41 -47.58
C ASP A 65 4.73 -0.31 -46.65
N ARG A 66 5.18 -0.88 -45.52
CA ARG A 66 4.31 -1.49 -44.50
C ARG A 66 4.15 -0.65 -43.24
N ILE A 67 4.85 0.47 -43.15
CA ILE A 67 4.88 1.32 -41.96
C ILE A 67 3.70 2.30 -42.03
N LYS A 68 2.95 2.38 -40.93
CA LYS A 68 1.85 3.32 -40.78
C LYS A 68 2.33 4.56 -40.03
N ASP A 69 1.64 5.66 -40.24
CA ASP A 69 1.93 6.92 -39.54
C ASP A 69 1.32 6.94 -38.13
N ILE A 70 1.96 7.67 -37.23
CA ILE A 70 1.34 8.05 -35.96
C ILE A 70 0.14 8.95 -36.26
N GLY A 71 -1.04 8.59 -35.76
CA GLY A 71 -2.27 9.35 -35.99
C GLY A 71 -2.39 10.62 -35.13
N GLY A 72 -1.54 10.78 -34.11
CA GLY A 72 -1.47 11.96 -33.26
C GLY A 72 -0.99 11.67 -31.84
N ILE A 73 -0.78 12.72 -31.05
CA ILE A 73 -0.45 12.62 -29.62
C ILE A 73 -1.74 12.48 -28.80
N CYS A 74 -1.73 11.65 -27.77
CA CYS A 74 -2.87 11.46 -26.88
C CYS A 74 -2.89 12.58 -25.81
N GLU A 75 -3.50 13.72 -26.14
CA GLU A 75 -3.48 14.93 -25.28
C GLU A 75 -4.03 14.70 -23.86
N LYS A 76 -4.99 13.78 -23.68
CA LYS A 76 -5.65 13.47 -22.41
C LYS A 76 -4.85 12.54 -21.49
N SER A 77 -3.63 12.18 -21.86
CA SER A 77 -2.79 11.23 -21.12
C SER A 77 -1.50 11.86 -20.66
N ASN A 78 -1.05 11.51 -19.45
CA ASN A 78 0.26 11.92 -18.99
C ASN A 78 1.36 11.14 -19.72
N GLU A 79 2.43 11.86 -20.05
CA GLU A 79 3.71 11.29 -20.46
C GLU A 79 4.37 10.59 -19.29
N ILE A 80 5.12 9.53 -19.61
CA ILE A 80 5.96 8.81 -18.67
C ILE A 80 7.41 9.26 -18.84
N GLU A 81 8.11 9.51 -17.74
CA GLU A 81 9.50 9.92 -17.77
C GLU A 81 10.39 8.77 -18.27
N GLU A 82 11.46 9.07 -19.02
CA GLU A 82 12.35 8.06 -19.60
C GLU A 82 12.93 7.10 -18.54
N LYS A 83 13.31 7.63 -17.37
CA LYS A 83 13.76 6.84 -16.22
C LYS A 83 12.69 5.82 -15.76
N MET A 84 11.41 6.20 -15.80
CA MET A 84 10.29 5.31 -15.47
C MET A 84 10.04 4.27 -16.55
N LEU A 85 10.31 4.57 -17.83
CA LEU A 85 10.29 3.55 -18.89
C LEU A 85 11.37 2.49 -18.69
N VAL A 86 12.59 2.88 -18.32
CA VAL A 86 13.67 1.94 -18.00
C VAL A 86 13.30 1.08 -16.80
N LEU A 87 12.70 1.68 -15.76
CA LEU A 87 12.19 0.94 -14.61
C LEU A 87 11.08 -0.04 -15.02
N ALA A 88 10.13 0.39 -15.86
CA ALA A 88 9.06 -0.46 -16.38
C ALA A 88 9.58 -1.65 -17.20
N ALA A 89 10.59 -1.43 -18.04
CA ALA A 89 11.26 -2.49 -18.79
C ALA A 89 11.89 -3.53 -17.85
N TRP A 90 12.59 -3.08 -16.81
CA TRP A 90 13.12 -3.98 -15.79
C TRP A 90 12.02 -4.71 -15.03
N MET A 91 10.92 -4.04 -14.65
CA MET A 91 9.79 -4.66 -13.96
C MET A 91 9.12 -5.74 -14.82
N LYS A 92 8.99 -5.50 -16.13
CA LYS A 92 8.49 -6.49 -17.10
C LYS A 92 9.32 -7.77 -17.02
N GLU A 93 10.64 -7.63 -17.10
CA GLU A 93 11.56 -8.77 -17.06
C GLU A 93 11.55 -9.48 -15.70
N GLN A 94 11.61 -8.72 -14.60
CA GLN A 94 11.68 -9.32 -13.26
C GLN A 94 10.40 -10.01 -12.82
N PHE A 95 9.24 -9.43 -13.13
CA PHE A 95 7.95 -9.91 -12.63
C PHE A 95 7.11 -10.61 -13.70
N GLY A 96 7.64 -10.75 -14.92
CA GLY A 96 7.01 -11.50 -16.01
C GLY A 96 5.70 -10.91 -16.52
N SER A 97 5.46 -9.62 -16.32
CA SER A 97 4.30 -8.88 -16.85
C SER A 97 4.49 -8.51 -18.32
N THR A 98 3.47 -7.90 -18.92
CA THR A 98 3.62 -7.17 -20.18
C THR A 98 4.28 -5.81 -19.97
N MET A 99 4.87 -5.24 -21.04
CA MET A 99 5.42 -3.88 -21.00
C MET A 99 4.32 -2.86 -20.72
N ASN A 100 3.13 -3.04 -21.30
CA ASN A 100 1.99 -2.14 -21.04
C ASN A 100 1.56 -2.16 -19.56
N GLU A 101 1.50 -3.33 -18.92
CA GLU A 101 1.20 -3.43 -17.48
C GLU A 101 2.25 -2.71 -16.64
N ALA A 102 3.54 -2.88 -16.96
CA ALA A 102 4.63 -2.22 -16.25
C ALA A 102 4.59 -0.68 -16.43
N ILE A 103 4.36 -0.18 -17.64
CA ILE A 103 4.19 1.26 -17.91
C ILE A 103 2.98 1.80 -17.12
N ARG A 104 1.83 1.12 -17.19
CA ARG A 104 0.62 1.53 -16.46
C ARG A 104 0.77 1.49 -14.95
N CYS A 105 1.72 0.72 -14.43
CA CYS A 105 2.09 0.71 -13.03
C CYS A 105 2.98 1.93 -12.68
N CYS A 106 3.94 2.27 -13.54
CA CYS A 106 4.83 3.41 -13.34
C CYS A 106 4.16 4.77 -13.57
N VAL A 107 2.95 4.79 -14.14
CA VAL A 107 2.12 6.01 -14.28
C VAL A 107 0.95 5.96 -13.28
N PRO A 108 1.13 6.47 -12.05
CA PRO A 108 0.09 6.41 -11.01
C PRO A 108 -1.13 7.26 -11.35
N VAL A 109 -0.97 8.33 -12.13
CA VAL A 109 -2.06 9.19 -12.64
C VAL A 109 -2.10 9.16 -14.16
N LYS A 110 -3.07 8.42 -14.70
CA LYS A 110 -3.16 8.09 -16.13
C LYS A 110 -3.81 9.16 -16.98
N ASP A 111 -4.85 9.78 -16.43
CA ASP A 111 -5.70 10.75 -17.12
C ASP A 111 -5.25 12.16 -16.74
N LYS A 112 -5.15 13.05 -17.74
CA LYS A 112 -5.08 14.49 -17.49
C LYS A 112 -6.44 14.97 -16.99
N ILE A 113 -6.41 15.76 -15.93
CA ILE A 113 -7.61 16.34 -15.32
C ILE A 113 -7.42 17.84 -15.36
N GLU A 114 -8.47 18.58 -15.73
CA GLU A 114 -8.44 20.04 -15.68
C GLU A 114 -8.22 20.51 -14.24
N ASN A 115 -7.26 21.42 -14.08
CA ASN A 115 -6.98 22.07 -12.82
C ASN A 115 -8.25 22.81 -12.35
N LYS A 116 -8.54 22.75 -11.05
CA LYS A 116 -9.58 23.61 -10.50
C LYS A 116 -8.97 25.00 -10.40
N THR A 117 -9.50 25.97 -11.14
CA THR A 117 -9.06 27.36 -11.02
C THR A 117 -9.85 28.06 -9.92
N VAL A 118 -9.17 28.81 -9.06
CA VAL A 118 -9.80 29.82 -8.22
C VAL A 118 -9.41 31.18 -8.77
N SER A 119 -10.42 32.01 -9.01
CA SER A 119 -10.22 33.41 -9.37
C SER A 119 -10.42 34.26 -8.13
N THR A 120 -9.41 35.04 -7.76
CA THR A 120 -9.54 36.06 -6.73
C THR A 120 -9.59 37.45 -7.36
N ILE A 121 -10.32 38.34 -6.70
CA ILE A 121 -10.55 39.71 -7.12
C ILE A 121 -9.86 40.61 -6.09
N THR A 122 -8.93 41.43 -6.57
CA THR A 122 -8.29 42.48 -5.76
C THR A 122 -8.57 43.85 -6.36
N ALA A 123 -8.31 44.92 -5.60
CA ALA A 123 -8.33 46.28 -6.15
C ALA A 123 -7.26 46.41 -7.25
N GLY A 124 -7.66 46.96 -8.41
CA GLY A 124 -6.75 47.27 -9.51
C GLY A 124 -6.15 48.68 -9.44
N CYS A 125 -6.67 49.51 -8.53
CA CYS A 125 -6.35 50.92 -8.37
C CYS A 125 -6.00 51.28 -6.91
N SER A 126 -5.61 52.54 -6.66
CA SER A 126 -5.38 53.03 -5.30
C SER A 126 -6.68 53.01 -4.47
N ARG A 127 -6.52 53.02 -3.15
CA ARG A 127 -7.65 53.04 -2.21
C ARG A 127 -8.54 54.26 -2.42
N GLU A 128 -7.96 55.45 -2.66
CA GLU A 128 -8.77 56.67 -2.86
C GLU A 128 -9.64 56.58 -4.12
N ILE A 129 -9.10 55.99 -5.20
CA ILE A 129 -9.83 55.80 -6.46
C ILE A 129 -11.00 54.82 -6.27
N LEU A 130 -10.79 53.75 -5.48
CA LEU A 130 -11.83 52.77 -5.19
C LEU A 130 -12.93 53.34 -4.28
N GLU A 131 -12.57 54.19 -3.31
CA GLU A 131 -13.53 54.91 -2.45
C GLU A 131 -14.36 55.93 -3.26
N ALA A 132 -13.74 56.63 -4.21
CA ALA A 132 -14.46 57.52 -5.14
C ALA A 132 -15.44 56.74 -6.03
N ALA A 133 -15.02 55.58 -6.56
CA ALA A 133 -15.87 54.71 -7.35
C ALA A 133 -17.06 54.13 -6.54
N LEU A 134 -16.86 53.86 -5.25
CA LEU A 134 -17.93 53.50 -4.32
C LEU A 134 -18.94 54.65 -4.15
N GLY A 135 -18.45 55.87 -3.90
CA GLY A 135 -19.31 57.06 -3.79
C GLY A 135 -20.18 57.28 -5.04
N GLU A 136 -19.59 57.15 -6.23
CA GLU A 136 -20.31 57.27 -7.50
C GLU A 136 -21.34 56.15 -7.69
N ALA A 137 -20.98 54.90 -7.34
CA ALA A 137 -21.88 53.76 -7.45
C ALA A 137 -23.10 53.90 -6.53
N VAL A 138 -22.93 54.44 -5.31
CA VAL A 138 -24.02 54.73 -4.38
C VAL A 138 -24.91 55.85 -4.92
N ALA A 139 -24.32 56.97 -5.37
CA ALA A 139 -25.05 58.12 -5.91
C ALA A 139 -25.90 57.75 -7.13
N LYS A 140 -25.37 56.90 -8.02
CA LYS A 140 -26.06 56.41 -9.23
C LYS A 140 -26.95 55.17 -8.97
N LYS A 141 -27.18 54.79 -7.71
CA LYS A 141 -28.00 53.64 -7.30
C LYS A 141 -27.56 52.29 -7.91
N ARG A 142 -26.26 52.12 -8.19
CA ARG A 142 -25.65 50.90 -8.75
C ARG A 142 -25.29 49.92 -7.63
N SER A 143 -26.30 49.33 -7.00
CA SER A 143 -26.16 48.55 -5.76
C SER A 143 -25.17 47.36 -5.84
N ALA A 144 -25.03 46.69 -6.99
CA ALA A 144 -24.08 45.58 -7.15
C ALA A 144 -22.61 46.05 -7.15
N ARG A 145 -22.30 47.19 -7.80
CA ARG A 145 -20.95 47.75 -7.83
C ARG A 145 -20.56 48.32 -6.46
N ALA A 146 -21.51 48.97 -5.77
CA ALA A 146 -21.29 49.45 -4.41
C ALA A 146 -20.91 48.30 -3.45
N ARG A 147 -21.66 47.18 -3.46
CA ARG A 147 -21.32 46.00 -2.64
C ARG A 147 -19.95 45.41 -2.96
N LEU A 148 -19.56 45.40 -4.23
CA LEU A 148 -18.24 44.90 -4.65
C LEU A 148 -17.11 45.76 -4.08
N TYR A 149 -17.18 47.09 -4.25
CA TYR A 149 -16.13 47.99 -3.80
C TYR A 149 -16.05 48.09 -2.28
N GLU A 150 -17.19 48.11 -1.59
CA GLU A 150 -17.24 48.06 -0.13
C GLU A 150 -16.59 46.79 0.43
N ALA A 151 -16.90 45.63 -0.18
CA ALA A 151 -16.30 44.36 0.20
C ALA A 151 -14.78 44.32 -0.06
N LEU A 152 -14.29 44.90 -1.16
CA LEU A 152 -12.86 45.02 -1.46
C LEU A 152 -12.15 45.98 -0.50
N LEU A 153 -12.75 47.11 -0.14
CA LEU A 153 -12.18 48.08 0.82
C LEU A 153 -12.07 47.51 2.23
N THR A 154 -12.96 46.57 2.57
CA THR A 154 -13.00 45.92 3.90
C THR A 154 -12.09 44.70 3.98
N LYS A 155 -12.14 43.81 2.97
CA LYS A 155 -11.45 42.51 2.99
C LYS A 155 -10.14 42.49 2.21
N GLY A 156 -9.89 43.49 1.36
CA GLY A 156 -8.73 43.58 0.47
C GLY A 156 -8.82 42.65 -0.75
N GLU A 157 -9.11 41.37 -0.51
CA GLU A 157 -9.22 40.32 -1.52
C GLU A 157 -10.55 39.57 -1.38
N LEU A 158 -11.17 39.23 -2.52
CA LEU A 158 -12.44 38.51 -2.58
C LEU A 158 -12.34 37.30 -3.50
N ASP A 159 -12.92 36.17 -3.09
CA ASP A 159 -13.14 35.04 -3.98
C ASP A 159 -14.22 35.38 -5.03
N ARG A 160 -13.98 35.05 -6.31
CA ARG A 160 -14.93 35.35 -7.40
C ARG A 160 -16.27 34.62 -7.23
N SER A 161 -16.29 33.39 -6.72
CA SER A 161 -17.53 32.69 -6.41
C SER A 161 -18.29 33.40 -5.28
N TYR A 162 -17.60 33.94 -4.27
CA TYR A 162 -18.23 34.77 -3.23
C TYR A 162 -18.86 36.03 -3.84
N ALA A 163 -18.14 36.73 -4.73
CA ALA A 163 -18.68 37.91 -5.41
C ALA A 163 -19.92 37.59 -6.27
N LEU A 164 -19.92 36.46 -6.98
CA LEU A 164 -21.02 36.04 -7.83
C LEU A 164 -22.26 35.57 -7.03
N LYS A 165 -22.06 34.79 -5.97
CA LYS A 165 -23.15 34.15 -5.21
C LYS A 165 -23.67 35.00 -4.07
N GLU A 166 -22.77 35.50 -3.22
CA GLU A 166 -23.13 36.21 -2.00
C GLU A 166 -23.34 37.70 -2.25
N LEU A 167 -22.42 38.35 -2.98
CA LEU A 167 -22.56 39.78 -3.32
C LEU A 167 -23.53 40.01 -4.50
N LYS A 168 -23.94 38.94 -5.19
CA LYS A 168 -24.82 38.93 -6.36
C LYS A 168 -24.34 39.88 -7.46
N VAL A 169 -23.02 39.95 -7.66
CA VAL A 169 -22.38 40.70 -8.74
C VAL A 169 -22.34 39.79 -9.97
N THR A 170 -22.73 40.29 -11.15
CA THR A 170 -22.71 39.44 -12.36
C THR A 170 -21.32 39.40 -12.99
N ALA A 171 -21.01 38.33 -13.73
CA ALA A 171 -19.73 38.20 -14.44
C ALA A 171 -19.50 39.32 -15.48
N ALA A 172 -20.56 39.93 -16.01
CA ALA A 172 -20.47 41.08 -16.90
C ALA A 172 -19.96 42.33 -16.16
N ILE A 173 -20.41 42.58 -14.93
CA ILE A 173 -19.92 43.69 -14.11
C ILE A 173 -18.45 43.47 -13.76
N LEU A 174 -18.06 42.24 -13.39
CA LEU A 174 -16.66 41.95 -13.09
C LEU A 174 -15.73 42.22 -14.30
N ARG A 175 -16.14 41.85 -15.51
CA ARG A 175 -15.37 42.17 -16.73
C ARG A 175 -15.29 43.67 -16.99
N ASP A 176 -16.42 44.37 -16.89
CA ASP A 176 -16.51 45.83 -17.09
C ASP A 176 -15.63 46.61 -16.10
N GLU A 177 -15.58 46.20 -14.84
CA GLU A 177 -14.74 46.87 -13.83
C GLU A 177 -13.26 46.48 -13.93
N GLU A 178 -12.96 45.28 -14.45
CA GLU A 178 -11.59 44.87 -14.77
C GLU A 178 -11.04 45.63 -15.99
N GLU A 179 -11.84 45.81 -17.05
CA GLU A 179 -11.49 46.63 -18.23
C GLU A 179 -11.25 48.10 -17.86
N LYS A 180 -11.96 48.62 -16.85
CA LYS A 180 -11.72 49.97 -16.29
C LYS A 180 -10.53 50.04 -15.34
N GLY A 181 -9.89 48.91 -15.02
CA GLY A 181 -8.75 48.83 -14.11
C GLY A 181 -9.09 49.08 -12.64
N LEU A 182 -10.37 49.10 -12.25
CA LEU A 182 -10.77 49.30 -10.85
C LEU A 182 -10.59 48.02 -10.03
N ILE A 183 -10.70 46.87 -10.68
CA ILE A 183 -10.40 45.57 -10.08
C ILE A 183 -9.39 44.81 -10.94
N ARG A 184 -8.72 43.83 -10.35
CA ARG A 184 -7.88 42.86 -11.06
C ARG A 184 -8.36 41.47 -10.68
N ILE A 185 -8.64 40.63 -11.67
CA ILE A 185 -9.01 39.23 -11.44
C ILE A 185 -7.78 38.38 -11.72
N THR A 186 -7.21 37.82 -10.65
CA THR A 186 -6.10 36.87 -10.79
C THR A 186 -6.68 35.47 -10.73
N THR A 187 -6.48 34.67 -11.77
CA THR A 187 -6.87 33.26 -11.76
C THR A 187 -5.64 32.42 -11.49
N ILE A 188 -5.68 31.70 -10.37
CA ILE A 188 -4.64 30.76 -9.98
C ILE A 188 -5.20 29.34 -10.01
N ASP A 189 -4.35 28.39 -10.36
CA ASP A 189 -4.68 26.99 -10.21
C ASP A 189 -4.73 26.64 -8.72
N GLU A 190 -5.91 26.21 -8.27
CA GLU A 190 -6.15 25.78 -6.91
C GLU A 190 -5.73 24.31 -6.76
N VAL A 191 -4.60 24.08 -6.07
CA VAL A 191 -4.15 22.74 -5.69
C VAL A 191 -5.11 22.12 -4.68
N ARG A 192 -5.98 21.19 -5.09
CA ARG A 192 -6.92 20.52 -4.18
C ARG A 192 -6.15 19.70 -3.12
N GLY A 193 -6.60 19.72 -1.87
CA GLY A 193 -6.02 18.83 -0.84
C GLY A 193 -6.61 19.00 0.57
N PRO A 194 -6.71 17.91 1.35
CA PRO A 194 -7.40 17.90 2.64
C PRO A 194 -6.57 18.41 3.84
N TYR A 195 -5.34 18.88 3.62
CA TYR A 195 -4.39 19.22 4.70
C TYR A 195 -3.99 20.70 4.73
N ARG A 196 -4.79 21.57 4.10
CA ARG A 196 -4.51 23.02 4.00
C ARG A 196 -4.54 23.78 5.32
N ASP A 197 -5.29 23.28 6.29
CA ASP A 197 -5.55 23.99 7.55
C ASP A 197 -4.41 23.84 8.58
N ILE A 198 -3.33 23.14 8.24
CA ILE A 198 -2.20 22.91 9.14
C ILE A 198 -1.20 24.06 9.01
N THR A 199 -1.25 25.01 9.95
CA THR A 199 -0.41 26.22 9.95
C THR A 199 0.66 26.22 11.05
N GLU A 200 0.55 25.33 12.03
CA GLU A 200 1.52 25.19 13.12
C GLU A 200 2.87 24.68 12.60
N ARG A 201 3.98 25.22 13.14
CA ARG A 201 5.33 24.74 12.84
C ARG A 201 5.81 23.76 13.88
N ASP A 202 6.50 22.72 13.43
CA ASP A 202 7.11 21.73 14.30
C ASP A 202 8.41 22.25 14.95
N VAL A 203 8.65 21.84 16.20
CA VAL A 203 9.93 22.07 16.90
C VAL A 203 10.62 20.71 17.04
N PRO A 204 11.70 20.46 16.28
CA PRO A 204 12.32 19.13 16.25
C PRO A 204 12.90 18.76 17.61
N PRO A 205 12.63 17.55 18.12
CA PRO A 205 13.27 17.07 19.34
C PRO A 205 14.77 16.88 19.13
N GLN A 206 15.55 17.00 20.21
CA GLN A 206 16.97 16.66 20.17
C GLN A 206 17.14 15.14 19.98
N PRO A 207 17.89 14.70 18.95
CA PRO A 207 18.14 13.28 18.74
C PRO A 207 18.89 12.65 19.90
N THR A 208 18.57 11.40 20.23
CA THR A 208 19.38 10.61 21.18
C THR A 208 20.77 10.30 20.57
N PRO A 209 21.78 9.92 21.37
CA PRO A 209 23.10 9.58 20.83
C PRO A 209 23.08 8.54 19.72
N GLY A 210 22.29 7.46 19.88
CA GLY A 210 22.13 6.42 18.85
C GLY A 210 21.38 6.91 17.61
N GLN A 211 20.41 7.80 17.75
CA GLN A 211 19.76 8.43 16.58
C GLN A 211 20.73 9.35 15.84
N LYS A 212 21.50 10.14 16.58
CA LYS A 212 22.48 11.08 16.04
C LYS A 212 23.57 10.36 15.25
N GLU A 213 24.10 9.25 15.76
CA GLU A 213 25.09 8.44 15.04
C GLU A 213 24.59 7.98 13.66
N ILE A 214 23.34 7.50 13.59
CA ILE A 214 22.72 7.07 12.33
C ILE A 214 22.51 8.26 11.39
N ILE A 215 21.97 9.37 11.91
CA ILE A 215 21.74 10.60 11.14
C ILE A 215 23.07 11.10 10.58
N ASP A 216 24.09 11.28 11.41
CA ASP A 216 25.39 11.81 11.02
C ASP A 216 26.07 10.89 9.98
N SER A 217 25.99 9.57 10.16
CA SER A 217 26.57 8.62 9.20
C SER A 217 25.87 8.70 7.84
N ILE A 218 24.55 8.66 7.78
CA ILE A 218 23.81 8.65 6.51
C ILE A 218 23.90 10.03 5.83
N THR A 219 23.80 11.12 6.59
CA THR A 219 23.91 12.48 6.05
C THR A 219 25.31 12.78 5.53
N SER A 220 26.37 12.25 6.17
CA SER A 220 27.73 12.32 5.66
C SER A 220 27.85 11.65 4.29
N ASP A 221 27.30 10.44 4.13
CA ASP A 221 27.29 9.72 2.85
C ASP A 221 26.54 10.53 1.78
N LEU A 222 25.39 11.13 2.13
CA LEU A 222 24.62 11.98 1.22
C LEU A 222 25.37 13.24 0.77
N ARG A 223 26.04 13.94 1.71
CA ARG A 223 26.86 15.13 1.40
C ARG A 223 28.06 14.80 0.51
N ALA A 224 28.66 13.63 0.72
CA ALA A 224 29.75 13.13 -0.12
C ALA A 224 29.27 12.62 -1.50
N GLY A 225 27.96 12.58 -1.75
CA GLY A 225 27.39 12.01 -2.98
C GLY A 225 27.51 10.50 -3.07
N LEU A 226 27.80 9.81 -1.96
CA LEU A 226 27.93 8.36 -1.91
C LEU A 226 26.56 7.70 -1.81
N ARG A 227 26.23 6.90 -2.83
CA ARG A 227 25.01 6.08 -2.83
C ARG A 227 25.23 4.84 -1.98
N SER A 228 24.35 4.59 -1.02
CA SER A 228 24.30 3.33 -0.27
C SER A 228 22.87 2.99 0.13
N ASP A 229 22.66 1.73 0.49
CA ASP A 229 21.37 1.22 0.96
C ASP A 229 21.49 0.79 2.42
N TYR A 230 20.47 1.08 3.23
CA TYR A 230 20.52 1.01 4.68
C TYR A 230 19.34 0.23 5.24
N LEU A 231 19.57 -0.47 6.35
CA LEU A 231 18.52 -1.04 7.20
C LEU A 231 18.63 -0.42 8.59
N ILE A 232 17.61 0.33 9.00
CA ILE A 232 17.46 0.84 10.36
C ILE A 232 16.56 -0.12 11.12
N PHE A 233 17.19 -1.01 11.88
CA PHE A 233 16.53 -1.95 12.77
C PHE A 233 16.37 -1.31 14.15
N GLY A 234 15.14 -0.94 14.50
CA GLY A 234 14.85 -0.30 15.77
C GLY A 234 13.42 -0.50 16.21
N GLU A 235 13.23 -0.71 17.51
CA GLU A 235 11.92 -1.00 18.08
C GLU A 235 10.85 0.06 17.79
N THR A 236 9.58 -0.29 17.94
CA THR A 236 8.51 0.68 17.79
C THR A 236 8.59 1.72 18.93
N GLY A 237 8.63 3.01 18.57
CA GLY A 237 8.85 4.08 19.55
C GLY A 237 10.33 4.39 19.83
N SER A 238 11.27 3.88 19.03
CA SER A 238 12.69 4.32 19.05
C SER A 238 12.95 5.64 18.31
N GLY A 239 11.90 6.27 17.75
CA GLY A 239 12.00 7.53 17.03
C GLY A 239 12.56 7.43 15.60
N LYS A 240 12.39 6.29 14.91
CA LYS A 240 12.81 6.13 13.50
C LYS A 240 12.31 7.26 12.59
N THR A 241 11.07 7.70 12.79
CA THR A 241 10.48 8.81 12.01
C THR A 241 11.28 10.10 12.16
N GLU A 242 11.82 10.40 13.34
CA GLU A 242 12.69 11.57 13.56
C GLU A 242 14.03 11.43 12.81
N ILE A 243 14.61 10.22 12.79
CA ILE A 243 15.80 9.95 11.97
C ILE A 243 15.50 10.22 10.50
N TYR A 244 14.38 9.69 9.98
CA TYR A 244 13.99 9.91 8.58
C TYR A 244 13.81 11.40 8.27
N MET A 245 13.12 12.16 9.13
CA MET A 245 12.91 13.60 8.91
C MET A 245 14.23 14.39 8.90
N ASN A 246 15.20 14.04 9.76
CA ASN A 246 16.52 14.68 9.72
C ASN A 246 17.28 14.35 8.42
N ILE A 247 17.25 13.09 7.98
CA ILE A 247 17.93 12.67 6.74
C ILE A 247 17.24 13.30 5.51
N ILE A 248 15.92 13.37 5.49
CA ILE A 248 15.15 14.05 4.43
C ILE A 248 15.51 15.53 4.39
N SER A 249 15.62 16.19 5.55
CA SER A 249 16.04 17.60 5.64
C SER A 249 17.39 17.83 4.97
N GLU A 250 18.37 16.95 5.17
CA GLU A 250 19.67 17.03 4.51
C GLU A 250 19.60 16.76 3.00
N CYS A 251 18.85 15.74 2.59
CA CYS A 251 18.63 15.41 1.18
C CYS A 251 18.09 16.63 0.41
N ILE A 252 17.13 17.31 1.03
CA ILE A 252 16.49 18.51 0.50
C ILE A 252 17.43 19.72 0.51
N ALA A 253 18.22 19.89 1.57
CA ALA A 253 19.24 20.94 1.63
C ALA A 253 20.29 20.78 0.52
N SER A 254 20.52 19.54 0.07
CA SER A 254 21.38 19.22 -1.08
C SER A 254 20.68 19.38 -2.44
N GLY A 255 19.48 19.97 -2.49
CA GLY A 255 18.72 20.22 -3.73
C GLY A 255 18.09 18.97 -4.36
N LYS A 256 18.05 17.85 -3.62
CA LYS A 256 17.46 16.57 -4.06
C LYS A 256 16.08 16.34 -3.44
N GLN A 257 15.32 15.45 -4.07
CA GLN A 257 13.95 15.09 -3.68
C GLN A 257 13.92 13.72 -2.99
N ALA A 258 12.92 13.48 -2.13
CA ALA A 258 12.79 12.27 -1.33
C ALA A 258 11.39 11.63 -1.45
N ILE A 259 11.36 10.30 -1.55
CA ILE A 259 10.13 9.51 -1.46
C ILE A 259 10.10 8.82 -0.11
N MET A 260 8.98 8.93 0.61
CA MET A 260 8.71 8.18 1.83
C MET A 260 7.49 7.30 1.63
N LEU A 261 7.72 5.99 1.61
CA LEU A 261 6.67 5.00 1.58
C LEU A 261 6.23 4.67 3.01
N ILE A 262 4.93 4.70 3.23
CA ILE A 262 4.28 4.36 4.50
C ILE A 262 3.13 3.39 4.18
N PRO A 263 2.86 2.35 4.99
CA PRO A 263 1.73 1.46 4.75
C PRO A 263 0.41 2.25 4.67
N GLU A 264 -0.50 1.86 3.79
CA GLU A 264 -1.74 2.62 3.52
C GLU A 264 -2.61 2.83 4.78
N ILE A 265 -2.57 1.87 5.70
CA ILE A 265 -3.29 1.91 6.98
C ILE A 265 -2.60 2.86 7.98
N SER A 266 -1.28 3.05 7.83
CA SER A 266 -0.43 3.89 8.69
C SER A 266 -0.30 5.33 8.19
N LEU A 267 -0.86 5.65 7.02
CA LEU A 267 -1.12 7.02 6.55
C LEU A 267 -2.23 7.67 7.37
N THR A 268 -1.98 7.80 8.67
CA THR A 268 -2.85 8.50 9.60
C THR A 268 -2.64 10.01 9.44
N TYR A 269 -3.66 10.77 9.83
CA TYR A 269 -3.55 12.23 9.90
C TYR A 269 -2.36 12.68 10.75
N GLN A 270 -1.97 11.92 11.78
CA GLN A 270 -0.88 12.25 12.70
C GLN A 270 0.49 12.27 12.00
N THR A 271 0.85 11.19 11.30
CA THR A 271 2.14 11.10 10.61
C THR A 271 2.23 12.16 9.52
N VAL A 272 1.19 12.29 8.71
CA VAL A 272 1.13 13.28 7.63
C VAL A 272 1.22 14.71 8.18
N SER A 273 0.48 15.01 9.24
CA SER A 273 0.51 16.35 9.87
C SER A 273 1.90 16.71 10.38
N ARG A 274 2.65 15.76 10.95
CA ARG A 274 4.03 16.02 11.40
C ARG A 274 4.94 16.44 10.24
N PHE A 275 4.86 15.73 9.11
CA PHE A 275 5.64 16.10 7.92
C PHE A 275 5.26 17.48 7.39
N ILE A 276 3.97 17.81 7.32
CA ILE A 276 3.51 19.14 6.89
C ILE A 276 3.98 20.23 7.86
N ARG A 277 3.90 20.01 9.17
CA ARG A 277 4.41 20.97 10.18
C ARG A 277 5.92 21.19 10.09
N ARG A 278 6.67 20.16 9.66
CA ARG A 278 8.13 20.18 9.55
C ARG A 278 8.63 20.79 8.24
N PHE A 279 8.00 20.45 7.12
CA PHE A 279 8.47 20.78 5.76
C PHE A 279 7.52 21.71 4.98
N GLY A 280 6.35 22.03 5.54
CA GLY A 280 5.40 22.98 4.97
C GLY A 280 4.79 22.51 3.65
N ASP A 281 4.81 23.41 2.67
CA ASP A 281 4.30 23.23 1.32
C ASP A 281 5.16 22.30 0.45
N ARG A 282 6.40 21.99 0.86
CA ARG A 282 7.32 21.09 0.14
C ARG A 282 6.91 19.61 0.17
N VAL A 283 5.76 19.29 0.75
CA VAL A 283 5.23 17.94 0.88
C VAL A 283 4.03 17.74 -0.06
N SER A 284 4.08 16.64 -0.81
CA SER A 284 2.95 16.08 -1.54
C SER A 284 2.58 14.71 -1.00
N ILE A 285 1.27 14.44 -0.94
CA ILE A 285 0.73 13.21 -0.39
C ILE A 285 -0.05 12.47 -1.45
N MET A 286 0.20 11.18 -1.58
CA MET A 286 -0.51 10.29 -2.47
C MET A 286 -1.18 9.21 -1.65
N ASN A 287 -2.50 9.03 -1.75
CA ASN A 287 -3.20 7.89 -1.15
C ASN A 287 -4.51 7.60 -1.91
N SER A 288 -5.14 6.47 -1.62
CA SER A 288 -6.37 6.02 -2.26
C SER A 288 -7.61 6.85 -1.89
N ARG A 289 -7.57 7.58 -0.76
CA ARG A 289 -8.69 8.40 -0.26
C ARG A 289 -8.86 9.70 -1.05
N LEU A 290 -7.80 10.15 -1.74
CA LEU A 290 -7.81 11.31 -2.62
C LEU A 290 -8.64 11.05 -3.87
N SER A 291 -9.43 12.06 -4.25
CA SER A 291 -10.13 12.09 -5.53
C SER A 291 -9.16 12.00 -6.70
N LYS A 292 -9.67 11.67 -7.90
CA LYS A 292 -8.84 11.63 -9.10
C LYS A 292 -8.15 12.98 -9.35
N GLY A 293 -8.88 14.09 -9.17
CA GLY A 293 -8.37 15.45 -9.31
C GLY A 293 -7.26 15.77 -8.31
N GLU A 294 -7.47 15.50 -7.02
CA GLU A 294 -6.43 15.74 -6.00
C GLU A 294 -5.15 14.94 -6.27
N ARG A 295 -5.28 13.67 -6.69
CA ARG A 295 -4.10 12.86 -7.05
C ARG A 295 -3.36 13.43 -8.25
N TYR A 296 -4.09 13.93 -9.25
CA TYR A 296 -3.50 14.60 -10.41
C TYR A 296 -2.75 15.87 -9.98
N ASP A 297 -3.36 16.71 -9.15
CA ASP A 297 -2.73 17.94 -8.67
C ASP A 297 -1.41 17.62 -7.91
N GLN A 298 -1.41 16.63 -6.99
CA GLN A 298 -0.19 16.22 -6.28
C GLN A 298 0.88 15.60 -7.20
N TYR A 299 0.46 14.86 -8.24
CA TYR A 299 1.38 14.31 -9.23
C TYR A 299 2.04 15.41 -10.07
N MET A 300 1.27 16.40 -10.52
CA MET A 300 1.78 17.52 -11.30
C MET A 300 2.73 18.40 -10.49
N ARG A 301 2.44 18.64 -9.20
CA ARG A 301 3.37 19.33 -8.30
C ARG A 301 4.73 18.65 -8.23
N ALA A 302 4.74 17.32 -8.10
CA ALA A 302 5.98 16.53 -8.10
C ALA A 302 6.72 16.64 -9.44
N LYS A 303 5.98 16.57 -10.55
CA LYS A 303 6.54 16.65 -11.90
C LYS A 303 7.12 18.03 -12.22
N ASN A 304 6.46 19.09 -11.77
CA ASN A 304 6.86 20.48 -11.99
C ASN A 304 7.94 20.96 -11.02
N GLY A 305 8.37 20.12 -10.07
CA GLY A 305 9.36 20.49 -9.06
C GLY A 305 8.84 21.44 -7.97
N GLU A 306 7.51 21.54 -7.79
CA GLU A 306 6.85 22.37 -6.76
C GLU A 306 6.83 21.71 -5.37
N THR A 307 7.41 20.52 -5.25
CA THR A 307 7.47 19.72 -4.02
C THR A 307 8.73 18.86 -4.03
N ASP A 308 9.27 18.62 -2.85
CA ASP A 308 10.51 17.86 -2.68
C ASP A 308 10.28 16.52 -1.99
N ILE A 309 9.13 16.34 -1.34
CA ILE A 309 8.81 15.14 -0.58
C ILE A 309 7.51 14.54 -1.10
N MET A 310 7.56 13.28 -1.53
CA MET A 310 6.36 12.49 -1.79
C MET A 310 6.14 11.49 -0.66
N ILE A 311 4.99 11.56 0.00
CA ILE A 311 4.56 10.61 1.03
C ILE A 311 3.38 9.80 0.53
N GLY A 312 3.44 8.47 0.63
CA GLY A 312 2.29 7.66 0.25
C GLY A 312 2.51 6.15 0.39
N PRO A 313 1.53 5.34 -0.04
CA PRO A 313 1.67 3.89 -0.09
C PRO A 313 2.59 3.50 -1.25
N ARG A 314 2.66 2.20 -1.57
CA ARG A 314 3.50 1.66 -2.65
C ARG A 314 3.45 2.42 -3.98
N SER A 315 2.31 3.01 -4.36
CA SER A 315 2.18 3.78 -5.61
C SER A 315 2.99 5.08 -5.63
N ALA A 316 3.31 5.65 -4.46
CA ALA A 316 4.17 6.82 -4.35
C ALA A 316 5.61 6.56 -4.81
N LEU A 317 6.01 5.28 -4.89
CA LEU A 317 7.29 4.86 -5.43
C LEU A 317 7.48 5.23 -6.90
N PHE A 318 6.44 5.66 -7.61
CA PHE A 318 6.50 6.10 -9.01
C PHE A 318 6.30 7.62 -9.15
N ALA A 319 6.56 8.39 -8.10
CA ALA A 319 6.54 9.85 -8.19
C ALA A 319 7.54 10.37 -9.25
N PRO A 320 7.15 11.33 -10.09
CA PRO A 320 7.95 11.81 -11.22
C PRO A 320 9.00 12.85 -10.78
N PHE A 321 9.86 12.49 -9.83
CA PHE A 321 10.92 13.36 -9.35
C PHE A 321 12.11 13.37 -10.29
N GLU A 322 12.55 14.56 -10.70
CA GLU A 322 13.70 14.75 -11.59
C GLU A 322 15.02 14.44 -10.88
N ARG A 323 15.14 14.86 -9.61
CA ARG A 323 16.36 14.82 -8.80
C ARG A 323 16.19 13.96 -7.55
N LEU A 324 15.67 12.74 -7.72
CA LEU A 324 15.52 11.81 -6.60
C LEU A 324 16.86 11.50 -5.94
N GLY A 325 16.98 11.76 -4.64
CA GLY A 325 18.17 11.47 -3.84
C GLY A 325 17.96 10.41 -2.78
N LEU A 326 16.72 10.18 -2.35
CA LEU A 326 16.41 9.33 -1.22
C LEU A 326 15.06 8.62 -1.39
N ILE A 327 15.03 7.32 -1.07
CA ILE A 327 13.80 6.54 -0.91
C ILE A 327 13.80 5.92 0.47
N ILE A 328 12.76 6.17 1.26
CA ILE A 328 12.55 5.55 2.58
C ILE A 328 11.34 4.63 2.50
N ILE A 329 11.46 3.42 3.03
CA ILE A 329 10.34 2.50 3.25
C ILE A 329 10.22 2.25 4.75
N ASP A 330 9.20 2.83 5.36
CA ASP A 330 8.89 2.59 6.77
C ASP A 330 8.04 1.33 6.92
N GLU A 331 8.23 0.61 8.02
CA GLU A 331 7.59 -0.69 8.27
C GLU A 331 7.77 -1.64 7.05
N GLU A 332 8.99 -1.77 6.55
CA GLU A 332 9.31 -2.41 5.27
C GLU A 332 8.80 -3.85 5.09
N HIS A 333 8.59 -4.57 6.19
CA HIS A 333 8.07 -5.93 6.30
C HIS A 333 6.58 -6.03 5.96
N GLU A 334 5.88 -4.91 5.88
CA GLU A 334 4.44 -4.91 5.72
C GLU A 334 4.01 -5.43 4.32
N THR A 335 3.13 -6.45 4.32
CA THR A 335 2.67 -7.18 3.13
C THR A 335 2.02 -6.35 2.03
N SER A 336 1.41 -5.20 2.35
CA SER A 336 0.80 -4.24 1.41
C SER A 336 1.82 -3.64 0.45
N TYR A 337 3.12 -3.73 0.73
CA TYR A 337 4.16 -3.38 -0.24
C TYR A 337 4.27 -4.36 -1.41
N LYS A 338 3.66 -5.55 -1.33
CA LYS A 338 3.50 -6.47 -2.46
C LYS A 338 2.24 -6.14 -3.26
N SER A 339 2.39 -6.00 -4.58
CA SER A 339 1.27 -5.83 -5.50
C SER A 339 0.57 -7.15 -5.78
N GLU A 340 -0.76 -7.18 -5.61
CA GLU A 340 -1.60 -8.31 -6.03
C GLU A 340 -1.95 -8.27 -7.53
N SER A 341 -1.90 -7.09 -8.15
CA SER A 341 -2.15 -6.90 -9.59
C SER A 341 -0.84 -6.99 -10.38
N SER A 342 -0.88 -7.54 -11.59
CA SER A 342 0.25 -7.52 -12.53
C SER A 342 0.72 -6.09 -12.82
N PRO A 343 2.03 -5.78 -12.75
CA PRO A 343 3.11 -6.65 -12.29
C PRO A 343 3.03 -6.91 -10.77
N THR A 344 3.19 -8.16 -10.32
CA THR A 344 3.14 -8.55 -8.90
C THR A 344 4.42 -8.20 -8.14
N TYR A 345 4.87 -6.94 -8.25
CA TYR A 345 6.13 -6.47 -7.69
C TYR A 345 6.06 -6.27 -6.17
N HIS A 346 7.22 -6.37 -5.50
CA HIS A 346 7.38 -5.86 -4.13
C HIS A 346 8.05 -4.48 -4.16
N ALA A 347 7.49 -3.50 -3.45
CA ALA A 347 7.99 -2.12 -3.46
C ALA A 347 9.48 -2.01 -3.06
N ARG A 348 9.93 -2.82 -2.10
CA ARG A 348 11.34 -2.96 -1.71
C ARG A 348 12.27 -3.24 -2.88
N GLU A 349 11.94 -4.21 -3.75
CA GLU A 349 12.78 -4.58 -4.89
C GLU A 349 12.81 -3.46 -5.94
N VAL A 350 11.65 -2.87 -6.21
CA VAL A 350 11.52 -1.74 -7.14
C VAL A 350 12.25 -0.50 -6.60
N ALA A 351 12.24 -0.26 -5.28
CA ALA A 351 12.94 0.85 -4.65
C ALA A 351 14.46 0.71 -4.77
N LEU A 352 15.02 -0.48 -4.53
CA LEU A 352 16.45 -0.74 -4.75
C LEU A 352 16.83 -0.52 -6.21
N LYS A 353 16.01 -1.02 -7.15
CA LYS A 353 16.28 -0.81 -8.57
C LYS A 353 16.20 0.66 -8.96
N ARG A 354 15.14 1.35 -8.55
CA ARG A 354 14.94 2.78 -8.82
C ARG A 354 16.07 3.61 -8.22
N GLY A 355 16.44 3.32 -6.97
CA GLY A 355 17.58 3.95 -6.30
C GLY A 355 18.89 3.76 -7.05
N ALA A 356 19.16 2.55 -7.54
CA ALA A 356 20.34 2.28 -8.36
C ALA A 356 20.32 3.00 -9.72
N LEU A 357 19.16 3.09 -10.39
CA LEU A 357 19.02 3.78 -11.68
C LEU A 357 19.17 5.30 -11.55
N GLU A 358 18.72 5.89 -10.44
CA GLU A 358 18.69 7.34 -10.25
C GLU A 358 19.82 7.87 -9.36
N GLY A 359 20.69 6.99 -8.83
CA GLY A 359 21.73 7.38 -7.87
C GLY A 359 21.18 7.79 -6.51
N ALA A 360 19.98 7.32 -6.15
CA ALA A 360 19.35 7.58 -4.86
C ALA A 360 19.69 6.47 -3.86
N SER A 361 19.85 6.87 -2.60
CA SER A 361 20.03 5.96 -1.47
C SER A 361 18.68 5.41 -1.01
N VAL A 362 18.65 4.17 -0.54
CA VAL A 362 17.42 3.52 -0.04
C VAL A 362 17.54 3.19 1.43
N ILE A 363 16.54 3.57 2.23
CA ILE A 363 16.47 3.25 3.66
C ILE A 363 15.26 2.35 3.90
N PHE A 364 15.52 1.17 4.46
CA PHE A 364 14.49 0.34 5.06
C PHE A 364 14.46 0.58 6.56
N GLY A 365 13.28 0.79 7.11
CA GLY A 365 13.15 1.03 8.54
C GLY A 365 12.08 0.15 9.16
N SER A 366 12.42 -0.49 10.28
CA SER A 366 11.57 -1.51 10.86
C SER A 366 11.90 -1.88 12.28
N ALA A 367 10.87 -2.27 13.03
CA ALA A 367 11.01 -2.92 14.33
C ALA A 367 11.11 -4.44 14.23
N THR A 368 10.68 -5.01 13.11
CA THR A 368 10.70 -6.45 12.82
C THR A 368 11.06 -6.59 11.36
N PRO A 369 12.35 -6.44 11.01
CA PRO A 369 12.76 -6.48 9.61
C PRO A 369 12.26 -7.75 8.93
N SER A 370 11.96 -7.67 7.64
CA SER A 370 11.68 -8.90 6.88
C SER A 370 12.92 -9.80 6.83
N LEU A 371 12.73 -11.11 6.66
CA LEU A 371 13.86 -12.02 6.44
C LEU A 371 14.73 -11.57 5.27
N GLU A 372 14.15 -11.03 4.20
CA GLU A 372 14.91 -10.60 3.02
C GLU A 372 15.79 -9.38 3.31
N SER A 373 15.27 -8.35 3.97
CA SER A 373 16.05 -7.15 4.33
C SER A 373 17.16 -7.51 5.32
N PHE A 374 16.87 -8.31 6.33
CA PHE A 374 17.87 -8.69 7.33
C PHE A 374 18.94 -9.63 6.76
N ALA A 375 18.57 -10.57 5.89
CA ALA A 375 19.55 -11.41 5.18
C ALA A 375 20.47 -10.57 4.27
N MET A 376 19.92 -9.59 3.54
CA MET A 376 20.74 -8.66 2.76
C MET A 376 21.70 -7.85 3.64
N ALA A 377 21.26 -7.44 4.83
CA ALA A 377 22.08 -6.73 5.80
C ALA A 377 23.21 -7.61 6.37
N LYS A 378 22.90 -8.85 6.79
CA LYS A 378 23.91 -9.83 7.26
C LYS A 378 24.91 -10.19 6.14
N ALA A 379 24.49 -10.16 4.88
CA ALA A 379 25.36 -10.35 3.72
C ALA A 379 26.15 -9.09 3.29
N GLY A 380 26.03 -7.97 4.02
CA GLY A 380 26.74 -6.72 3.73
C GLY A 380 26.20 -5.93 2.52
N ARG A 381 25.05 -6.32 1.94
CA ARG A 381 24.41 -5.57 0.84
C ARG A 381 23.66 -4.34 1.34
N LEU A 382 23.21 -4.36 2.59
CA LEU A 382 22.66 -3.20 3.28
C LEU A 382 23.53 -2.89 4.49
N ARG A 383 23.80 -1.61 4.73
CA ARG A 383 24.44 -1.19 5.97
C ARG A 383 23.42 -1.20 7.11
N LEU A 384 23.64 -2.05 8.10
CA LEU A 384 22.75 -2.24 9.25
C LEU A 384 23.04 -1.22 10.35
N PHE A 385 22.01 -0.50 10.78
CA PHE A 385 22.01 0.29 11.99
C PHE A 385 21.02 -0.29 12.99
N LYS A 386 21.47 -0.59 14.20
CA LYS A 386 20.63 -1.10 15.29
C LYS A 386 20.38 0.01 16.31
N LEU A 387 19.12 0.31 16.57
CA LEU A 387 18.69 1.21 17.64
C LEU A 387 18.30 0.39 18.86
N THR A 388 19.18 0.36 19.86
CA THR A 388 18.91 -0.29 21.14
C THR A 388 18.19 0.69 22.08
N GLY A 389 16.98 0.34 22.51
CA GLY A 389 16.21 1.09 23.51
C GLY A 389 15.07 1.97 22.95
N ARG A 390 14.09 2.29 23.81
CA ARG A 390 12.98 3.21 23.52
C ARG A 390 13.39 4.65 23.83
N THR A 391 12.88 5.62 23.06
CA THR A 391 13.04 7.04 23.41
C THR A 391 12.24 7.36 24.68
N ALA A 392 12.74 8.30 25.50
CA ALA A 392 12.04 8.87 26.67
C ALA A 392 11.85 7.97 27.91
N GLY A 393 12.75 7.02 28.20
CA GLY A 393 12.76 6.29 29.48
C GLY A 393 11.65 5.25 29.66
N ALA A 394 10.94 4.90 28.59
CA ALA A 394 9.90 3.87 28.61
C ALA A 394 10.49 2.47 28.90
N VAL A 395 9.96 1.80 29.92
CA VAL A 395 10.39 0.46 30.34
C VAL A 395 9.65 -0.59 29.51
N HIS A 396 10.36 -1.66 29.12
CA HIS A 396 9.71 -2.76 28.42
C HIS A 396 8.63 -3.42 29.28
N PRO A 397 7.51 -3.83 28.66
CA PRO A 397 6.48 -4.53 29.39
C PRO A 397 6.96 -5.92 29.83
N ASP A 398 6.46 -6.38 30.98
CA ASP A 398 6.63 -7.78 31.36
C ASP A 398 5.80 -8.65 30.44
N VAL A 399 6.39 -9.72 29.90
CA VAL A 399 5.70 -10.65 28.99
C VAL A 399 5.45 -11.96 29.72
N CYS A 400 4.19 -12.39 29.74
CA CYS A 400 3.76 -13.67 30.28
C CYS A 400 3.20 -14.54 29.15
N LEU A 401 3.86 -15.68 28.89
CA LEU A 401 3.40 -16.69 27.95
C LEU A 401 2.54 -17.72 28.70
N VAL A 402 1.33 -17.95 28.22
CA VAL A 402 0.35 -18.85 28.84
C VAL A 402 -0.01 -19.98 27.88
N ASP A 403 0.19 -21.22 28.35
CA ASP A 403 -0.26 -22.43 27.65
C ASP A 403 -1.76 -22.66 27.92
N MET A 404 -2.58 -22.50 26.89
CA MET A 404 -4.02 -22.73 26.98
C MET A 404 -4.38 -24.20 27.15
N ARG A 405 -3.50 -25.14 26.82
CA ARG A 405 -3.70 -26.58 27.08
C ARG A 405 -3.73 -26.84 28.59
N GLU A 406 -2.87 -26.17 29.35
CA GLU A 406 -2.86 -26.24 30.82
C GLU A 406 -4.12 -25.60 31.43
N GLU A 407 -4.62 -24.50 30.87
CA GLU A 407 -5.89 -23.89 31.28
C GLU A 407 -7.06 -24.87 31.12
N LEU A 408 -7.15 -25.60 30.00
CA LEU A 408 -8.14 -26.65 29.81
C LEU A 408 -7.99 -27.80 30.83
N ARG A 409 -6.76 -28.23 31.13
CA ARG A 409 -6.49 -29.25 32.16
C ARG A 409 -6.98 -28.80 33.55
N ARG A 410 -6.86 -27.49 33.83
CA ARG A 410 -7.40 -26.84 35.04
C ARG A 410 -8.90 -26.55 34.97
N LYS A 411 -9.61 -27.08 33.96
CA LYS A 411 -11.06 -26.92 33.71
C LYS A 411 -11.48 -25.49 33.33
N ASN A 412 -10.55 -24.61 32.96
CA ASN A 412 -10.91 -23.35 32.32
C ASN A 412 -11.25 -23.60 30.85
N ARG A 413 -12.53 -23.47 30.51
CA ARG A 413 -13.05 -23.65 29.14
C ARG A 413 -13.31 -22.33 28.42
N THR A 414 -12.85 -21.22 29.00
CA THR A 414 -13.14 -19.89 28.47
C THR A 414 -12.01 -19.42 27.56
N MET A 415 -12.28 -18.38 26.77
CA MET A 415 -11.30 -17.78 25.86
C MET A 415 -10.21 -16.97 26.57
N PHE A 416 -10.30 -16.81 27.89
CA PHE A 416 -9.38 -16.03 28.69
C PHE A 416 -8.74 -16.93 29.75
N SER A 417 -7.40 -17.05 29.71
CA SER A 417 -6.66 -17.64 30.82
C SER A 417 -6.96 -16.96 32.16
N TYR A 418 -6.79 -17.68 33.26
CA TYR A 418 -6.91 -17.09 34.60
C TYR A 418 -5.99 -15.89 34.77
N THR A 419 -4.74 -15.99 34.29
CA THR A 419 -3.78 -14.88 34.32
C THR A 419 -4.32 -13.65 33.60
N LEU A 420 -4.83 -13.77 32.37
CA LEU A 420 -5.36 -12.60 31.67
C LEU A 420 -6.56 -11.98 32.38
N ARG A 421 -7.46 -12.80 32.94
CA ARG A 421 -8.64 -12.32 33.68
C ARG A 421 -8.24 -11.47 34.88
N GLU A 422 -7.34 -11.99 35.71
CA GLU A 422 -6.80 -11.28 36.86
C GLU A 422 -6.14 -9.96 36.42
N GLN A 423 -5.34 -9.99 35.35
CA GLN A 423 -4.69 -8.79 34.86
C GLN A 423 -5.70 -7.76 34.32
N ILE A 424 -6.79 -8.18 33.67
CA ILE A 424 -7.89 -7.31 33.21
C ILE A 424 -8.57 -6.65 34.41
N GLU A 425 -8.98 -7.44 35.41
CA GLU A 425 -9.67 -6.96 36.61
C GLU A 425 -8.84 -5.90 37.35
N ASN A 426 -7.54 -6.15 37.51
CA ASN A 426 -6.61 -5.22 38.12
C ASN A 426 -6.53 -3.87 37.39
N ARG A 427 -6.59 -3.85 36.05
CA ARG A 427 -6.54 -2.60 35.26
C ARG A 427 -7.87 -1.87 35.29
N LEU A 428 -8.99 -2.58 35.18
CA LEU A 428 -10.32 -2.00 35.32
C LEU A 428 -10.49 -1.32 36.68
N ALA A 429 -10.02 -1.95 37.76
CA ALA A 429 -10.05 -1.36 39.11
C ALA A 429 -9.21 -0.07 39.21
N ARG A 430 -8.09 -0.01 38.49
CA ARG A 430 -7.19 1.17 38.43
C ARG A 430 -7.59 2.20 37.37
N LYS A 431 -8.68 1.97 36.64
CA LYS A 431 -9.13 2.79 35.48
C LYS A 431 -8.03 2.96 34.42
N GLU A 432 -7.29 1.89 34.17
CA GLU A 432 -6.28 1.84 33.11
C GLU A 432 -6.84 1.15 31.86
N GLN A 433 -6.29 1.47 30.69
CA GLN A 433 -6.80 0.95 29.44
C GLN A 433 -6.14 -0.37 29.04
N ILE A 434 -6.92 -1.22 28.39
CA ILE A 434 -6.56 -2.58 28.00
C ILE A 434 -6.74 -2.71 26.49
N MET A 435 -5.80 -3.40 25.85
CA MET A 435 -5.92 -3.77 24.44
C MET A 435 -5.95 -5.29 24.31
N LEU A 436 -6.98 -5.81 23.63
CA LEU A 436 -7.12 -7.24 23.35
C LEU A 436 -6.97 -7.48 21.85
N PHE A 437 -5.88 -8.13 21.48
CA PHE A 437 -5.56 -8.48 20.11
C PHE A 437 -5.95 -9.93 19.84
N LEU A 438 -6.86 -10.13 18.89
CA LEU A 438 -7.14 -11.44 18.33
C LEU A 438 -6.28 -11.64 17.09
N ASN A 439 -5.40 -12.64 17.09
CA ASN A 439 -4.51 -12.95 15.97
C ASN A 439 -5.27 -13.62 14.80
N ARG A 440 -6.25 -12.93 14.23
CA ARG A 440 -7.09 -13.40 13.12
C ARG A 440 -6.94 -12.48 11.91
N ARG A 441 -6.59 -13.05 10.75
CA ARG A 441 -6.75 -12.42 9.43
C ARG A 441 -7.38 -13.46 8.51
N GLY A 442 -8.39 -13.09 7.73
CA GLY A 442 -8.81 -13.86 6.55
C GLY A 442 -9.70 -15.10 6.76
N TYR A 443 -9.99 -15.56 7.98
CA TYR A 443 -11.07 -16.53 8.17
C TYR A 443 -12.40 -15.78 8.16
N SER A 444 -13.17 -15.88 7.09
CA SER A 444 -14.58 -15.47 7.03
C SER A 444 -15.36 -16.07 8.21
N THR A 445 -16.43 -15.41 8.65
CA THR A 445 -17.48 -16.03 9.44
C THR A 445 -18.22 -17.02 8.55
N SER A 446 -17.60 -18.19 8.35
CA SER A 446 -18.17 -19.25 7.53
C SER A 446 -19.45 -19.75 8.19
N VAL A 447 -20.54 -19.81 7.44
CA VAL A 447 -21.77 -20.45 7.89
C VAL A 447 -21.62 -21.95 7.74
N SER A 448 -21.80 -22.73 8.81
CA SER A 448 -21.71 -24.19 8.78
C SER A 448 -22.82 -24.86 9.58
N CYS A 449 -23.09 -26.13 9.28
CA CYS A 449 -23.96 -26.98 10.08
C CYS A 449 -23.24 -27.39 11.38
N ARG A 450 -23.91 -27.24 12.53
CA ARG A 450 -23.39 -27.63 13.83
C ARG A 450 -23.47 -29.13 14.11
N GLU A 451 -24.20 -29.87 13.30
CA GLU A 451 -24.44 -31.30 13.49
C GLU A 451 -23.46 -32.15 12.67
N CYS A 452 -23.32 -31.88 11.36
CA CYS A 452 -22.41 -32.61 10.48
C CYS A 452 -21.16 -31.82 10.07
N GLY A 453 -21.04 -30.54 10.43
CA GLY A 453 -19.87 -29.71 10.11
C GLY A 453 -19.84 -29.10 8.70
N THR A 454 -20.81 -29.43 7.83
CA THR A 454 -20.86 -28.94 6.44
C THR A 454 -20.83 -27.42 6.37
N VAL A 455 -19.86 -26.86 5.63
CA VAL A 455 -19.75 -25.41 5.38
C VAL A 455 -20.59 -25.03 4.16
N ILE A 456 -21.39 -23.98 4.27
CA ILE A 456 -22.16 -23.45 3.14
C ILE A 456 -21.21 -22.66 2.22
N LYS A 457 -20.93 -23.22 1.05
CA LYS A 457 -20.03 -22.66 0.04
C LYS A 457 -20.78 -21.89 -1.05
N CYS A 458 -20.06 -21.03 -1.76
CA CYS A 458 -20.55 -20.43 -2.99
C CYS A 458 -20.60 -21.47 -4.12
N PRO A 459 -21.64 -21.51 -4.97
CA PRO A 459 -21.64 -22.40 -6.13
C PRO A 459 -20.63 -21.98 -7.20
N HIS A 460 -20.28 -20.69 -7.27
CA HIS A 460 -19.38 -20.12 -8.28
C HIS A 460 -17.93 -19.98 -7.83
N CYS A 461 -17.66 -20.15 -6.53
CA CYS A 461 -16.33 -19.98 -5.95
C CYS A 461 -16.09 -21.05 -4.88
N ASP A 462 -14.89 -21.61 -4.77
CA ASP A 462 -14.55 -22.55 -3.70
C ASP A 462 -14.22 -21.82 -2.38
N VAL A 463 -15.19 -21.01 -1.93
CA VAL A 463 -15.11 -20.18 -0.72
C VAL A 463 -16.38 -20.33 0.10
N SER A 464 -16.27 -20.16 1.41
CA SER A 464 -17.43 -20.11 2.30
C SER A 464 -18.24 -18.83 2.06
N MET A 465 -19.57 -18.93 2.14
CA MET A 465 -20.46 -17.78 2.12
C MET A 465 -20.36 -16.95 3.42
N THR A 466 -20.43 -15.62 3.32
CA THR A 466 -20.39 -14.70 4.47
C THR A 466 -21.79 -14.17 4.78
N LEU A 467 -22.26 -14.25 6.03
CA LEU A 467 -23.57 -13.75 6.46
C LEU A 467 -23.51 -12.24 6.76
N HIS A 468 -24.37 -11.45 6.10
CA HIS A 468 -24.54 -10.03 6.34
C HIS A 468 -25.70 -9.74 7.30
N GLY A 469 -25.70 -8.54 7.90
CA GLY A 469 -26.67 -8.13 8.92
C GLY A 469 -28.12 -7.97 8.44
N ASP A 470 -28.34 -7.98 7.13
CA ASP A 470 -29.65 -8.02 6.46
C ASP A 470 -30.18 -9.47 6.30
N GLY A 471 -29.48 -10.46 6.84
CA GLY A 471 -29.86 -11.88 6.79
C GLY A 471 -29.43 -12.61 5.52
N ARG A 472 -28.83 -11.91 4.55
CA ARG A 472 -28.35 -12.49 3.29
C ARG A 472 -26.93 -13.00 3.43
N MET A 473 -26.62 -14.07 2.72
CA MET A 473 -25.27 -14.59 2.58
C MET A 473 -24.70 -14.14 1.24
N ILE A 474 -23.53 -13.49 1.25
CA ILE A 474 -22.88 -12.93 0.07
C ILE A 474 -21.49 -13.55 -0.11
N CYS A 475 -21.17 -13.90 -1.35
CA CYS A 475 -19.80 -14.20 -1.77
C CYS A 475 -19.11 -12.89 -2.19
N HIS A 476 -18.07 -12.48 -1.45
CA HIS A 476 -17.31 -11.27 -1.77
C HIS A 476 -16.45 -11.38 -3.04
N TYR A 477 -16.22 -12.61 -3.52
CA TYR A 477 -15.44 -12.84 -4.73
C TYR A 477 -16.29 -12.63 -5.99
N CYS A 478 -17.47 -13.24 -6.08
CA CYS A 478 -18.32 -13.19 -7.29
C CYS A 478 -19.58 -12.32 -7.16
N GLY A 479 -19.95 -11.88 -5.95
CA GLY A 479 -21.18 -11.13 -5.71
C GLY A 479 -22.45 -11.99 -5.63
N TYR A 480 -22.33 -13.33 -5.76
CA TYR A 480 -23.44 -14.26 -5.57
C TYR A 480 -24.05 -14.06 -4.18
N ASN A 481 -25.37 -13.93 -4.12
CA ASN A 481 -26.11 -13.74 -2.88
C ASN A 481 -27.26 -14.74 -2.79
N ILE A 482 -27.48 -15.27 -1.60
CA ILE A 482 -28.61 -16.15 -1.26
C ILE A 482 -29.10 -15.81 0.13
N GLU A 483 -30.35 -16.12 0.41
CA GLU A 483 -30.81 -16.16 1.79
C GLU A 483 -30.19 -17.35 2.53
N ARG A 484 -30.05 -17.22 3.85
CA ARG A 484 -29.54 -18.31 4.68
C ARG A 484 -30.48 -19.52 4.59
N PRO A 485 -29.99 -20.71 4.22
CA PRO A 485 -30.81 -21.91 4.20
C PRO A 485 -31.31 -22.25 5.60
N THR A 486 -32.55 -22.73 5.69
CA THR A 486 -33.20 -23.13 6.96
C THR A 486 -32.82 -24.55 7.40
N THR A 487 -32.32 -25.37 6.48
CA THR A 487 -31.84 -26.75 6.72
C THR A 487 -30.52 -27.01 6.01
N CYS A 488 -29.70 -27.89 6.57
CA CYS A 488 -28.43 -28.31 6.01
C CYS A 488 -28.66 -29.07 4.70
N PRO A 489 -27.94 -28.72 3.61
CA PRO A 489 -28.07 -29.42 2.33
C PRO A 489 -27.50 -30.86 2.36
N GLU A 490 -26.67 -31.20 3.36
CA GLU A 490 -25.99 -32.50 3.44
C GLU A 490 -26.69 -33.45 4.43
N CYS A 491 -27.04 -32.99 5.64
CA CYS A 491 -27.66 -33.82 6.68
C CYS A 491 -29.11 -33.46 7.04
N GLY A 492 -29.69 -32.41 6.44
CA GLY A 492 -31.06 -31.96 6.73
C GLY A 492 -31.25 -31.22 8.07
N SER A 493 -30.21 -31.13 8.91
CA SER A 493 -30.26 -30.45 10.22
C SER A 493 -30.67 -28.99 10.13
N ARG A 494 -31.49 -28.52 11.08
CA ARG A 494 -31.84 -27.08 11.23
C ARG A 494 -30.74 -26.27 11.92
N TYR A 495 -29.70 -26.93 12.45
CA TYR A 495 -28.64 -26.28 13.21
C TYR A 495 -27.56 -25.67 12.30
N ILE A 496 -27.96 -24.84 11.35
CA ILE A 496 -27.03 -23.98 10.60
C ILE A 496 -26.65 -22.79 11.47
N GLY A 497 -25.39 -22.43 11.56
CA GLY A 497 -24.95 -21.26 12.32
C GLY A 497 -23.67 -20.66 11.76
N THR A 498 -23.36 -19.43 12.16
CA THR A 498 -22.04 -18.85 11.91
C THR A 498 -21.01 -19.55 12.79
N PHE A 499 -19.93 -20.03 12.16
CA PHE A 499 -18.75 -20.51 12.87
C PHE A 499 -17.71 -19.40 12.94
N GLY A 500 -17.06 -19.29 14.08
CA GLY A 500 -15.93 -18.38 14.30
C GLY A 500 -15.96 -17.76 15.69
N ALA A 501 -14.88 -17.97 16.45
CA ALA A 501 -14.53 -17.08 17.55
C ALA A 501 -14.02 -15.76 16.96
N GLY A 502 -14.95 -14.96 16.43
CA GLY A 502 -14.65 -13.61 15.97
C GLY A 502 -14.50 -12.66 17.14
N THR A 503 -13.98 -11.47 16.86
CA THR A 503 -14.02 -10.31 17.75
C THR A 503 -15.43 -10.05 18.31
N GLN A 504 -16.50 -10.35 17.56
CA GLN A 504 -17.88 -10.30 18.07
C GLN A 504 -18.14 -11.26 19.24
N LYS A 505 -17.72 -12.53 19.12
CA LYS A 505 -17.91 -13.51 20.19
C LYS A 505 -17.11 -13.13 21.43
N ILE A 506 -15.90 -12.60 21.24
CA ILE A 506 -15.06 -12.11 22.33
C ILE A 506 -15.71 -10.88 22.97
N GLU A 507 -16.27 -9.96 22.19
CA GLU A 507 -17.04 -8.80 22.69
C GLU A 507 -18.25 -9.23 23.53
N GLU A 508 -19.01 -10.22 23.07
CA GLU A 508 -20.14 -10.79 23.85
C GLU A 508 -19.66 -11.38 25.17
N GLU A 509 -18.57 -12.16 25.17
CA GLU A 509 -18.00 -12.73 26.39
C GLU A 509 -17.44 -11.65 27.33
N LEU A 510 -16.79 -10.61 26.79
CA LEU A 510 -16.32 -9.47 27.57
C LEU A 510 -17.48 -8.76 28.27
N ARG A 511 -18.59 -8.52 27.56
CA ARG A 511 -19.80 -7.90 28.15
C ARG A 511 -20.47 -8.77 29.21
N LYS A 512 -20.39 -10.10 29.09
CA LYS A 512 -20.92 -11.03 30.10
C LYS A 512 -20.07 -11.02 31.37
N VAL A 513 -18.74 -11.06 31.23
CA VAL A 513 -17.82 -11.18 32.37
C VAL A 513 -17.60 -9.81 33.05
N TRP A 514 -17.52 -8.73 32.27
CA TRP A 514 -17.28 -7.36 32.75
C TRP A 514 -18.34 -6.39 32.20
N PRO A 515 -19.60 -6.47 32.65
CA PRO A 515 -20.70 -5.64 32.12
C PRO A 515 -20.50 -4.13 32.32
N GLN A 516 -19.70 -3.74 33.31
CA GLN A 516 -19.36 -2.34 33.60
C GLN A 516 -18.25 -1.76 32.70
N ALA A 517 -17.53 -2.58 31.94
CA ALA A 517 -16.41 -2.11 31.11
C ALA A 517 -16.91 -1.50 29.79
N ARG A 518 -16.39 -0.33 29.42
CA ARG A 518 -16.67 0.31 28.13
C ARG A 518 -15.76 -0.31 27.07
N ILE A 519 -16.37 -1.04 26.12
CA ILE A 519 -15.65 -1.82 25.11
C ILE A 519 -15.82 -1.19 23.73
N LEU A 520 -14.71 -0.98 23.02
CA LEU A 520 -14.69 -0.64 21.60
C LEU A 520 -14.15 -1.83 20.79
N ARG A 521 -14.75 -2.06 19.61
CA ARG A 521 -14.35 -3.12 18.67
C ARG A 521 -13.86 -2.53 17.35
N LEU A 522 -12.63 -2.85 16.97
CA LEU A 522 -12.04 -2.44 15.70
C LEU A 522 -11.61 -3.65 14.85
N ASP A 523 -12.38 -3.93 13.81
CA ASP A 523 -12.10 -4.95 12.81
C ASP A 523 -12.67 -4.54 11.45
N SER A 524 -12.38 -5.34 10.41
CA SER A 524 -12.83 -5.10 9.04
C SER A 524 -14.36 -4.97 8.92
N ASP A 525 -15.12 -5.67 9.78
CA ASP A 525 -16.57 -5.67 9.74
C ASP A 525 -17.19 -4.45 10.43
N SER A 526 -16.50 -3.87 11.42
CA SER A 526 -16.94 -2.67 12.14
C SER A 526 -16.63 -1.37 11.38
N VAL A 527 -15.63 -1.36 10.49
CA VAL A 527 -15.23 -0.19 9.68
C VAL A 527 -15.95 -0.19 8.32
N ARG A 528 -17.27 0.04 8.31
CA ARG A 528 -18.07 0.11 7.07
C ARG A 528 -18.26 1.53 6.51
N ARG A 529 -18.04 2.57 7.31
CA ARG A 529 -18.20 3.98 6.92
C ARG A 529 -16.87 4.71 6.86
N LYS A 530 -16.71 5.60 5.86
CA LYS A 530 -15.52 6.44 5.70
C LYS A 530 -15.36 7.30 6.97
N GLY A 531 -14.21 7.19 7.65
CA GLY A 531 -13.89 7.93 8.88
C GLY A 531 -14.18 7.21 10.21
N SER A 532 -14.91 6.08 10.20
CA SER A 532 -15.32 5.42 11.46
C SER A 532 -14.15 4.82 12.26
N MET A 533 -13.08 4.41 11.56
CA MET A 533 -11.84 3.94 12.21
C MET A 533 -11.17 5.08 12.99
N ASP A 534 -10.98 6.23 12.36
CA ASP A 534 -10.30 7.39 12.97
C ASP A 534 -11.08 7.89 14.20
N GLU A 535 -12.41 7.90 14.14
CA GLU A 535 -13.27 8.24 15.28
C GLU A 535 -13.13 7.26 16.45
N THR A 536 -13.14 5.95 16.17
CA THR A 536 -13.01 4.90 17.20
C THR A 536 -11.66 4.99 17.91
N LEU A 537 -10.58 5.21 17.15
CA LEU A 537 -9.23 5.32 17.71
C LEU A 537 -9.08 6.59 18.54
N LYS A 538 -9.61 7.73 18.08
CA LYS A 538 -9.62 8.98 18.85
C LYS A 538 -10.46 8.86 20.14
N ALA A 539 -11.58 8.14 20.09
CA ALA A 539 -12.39 7.88 21.28
C ALA A 539 -11.60 7.06 22.33
N PHE A 540 -10.89 6.03 21.88
CA PHE A 540 -10.01 5.26 22.76
C PHE A 540 -8.86 6.11 23.32
N GLU A 541 -8.21 6.92 22.49
CA GLU A 541 -7.14 7.85 22.91
C GLU A 541 -7.61 8.85 23.97
N ARG A 542 -8.85 9.34 23.87
CA ARG A 542 -9.48 10.24 24.86
C ARG A 542 -9.93 9.54 26.15
N GLY A 543 -9.72 8.23 26.30
CA GLY A 543 -10.13 7.48 27.49
C GLY A 543 -11.64 7.21 27.58
N GLU A 544 -12.37 7.31 26.47
CA GLU A 544 -13.81 7.06 26.41
C GLU A 544 -14.16 5.57 26.52
N ALA A 545 -13.17 4.68 26.39
CA ALA A 545 -13.31 3.25 26.56
C ALA A 545 -12.15 2.63 27.35
N ASP A 546 -12.48 1.55 28.06
CA ASP A 546 -11.57 0.82 28.94
C ASP A 546 -10.86 -0.32 28.20
N ILE A 547 -11.56 -0.94 27.23
CA ILE A 547 -11.05 -2.07 26.46
C ILE A 547 -11.17 -1.79 24.96
N LEU A 548 -10.06 -1.87 24.23
CA LEU A 548 -10.04 -1.92 22.77
C LEU A 548 -9.80 -3.36 22.31
N LEU A 549 -10.83 -3.98 21.74
CA LEU A 549 -10.75 -5.30 21.12
C LEU A 549 -10.59 -5.16 19.61
N GLY A 550 -9.66 -5.90 19.01
CA GLY A 550 -9.55 -5.89 17.57
C GLY A 550 -8.57 -6.90 16.98
N THR A 551 -8.45 -6.85 15.66
CA THR A 551 -7.48 -7.65 14.90
C THR A 551 -6.26 -6.79 14.58
N GLN A 552 -5.58 -7.04 13.46
CA GLN A 552 -4.30 -6.40 13.11
C GLN A 552 -4.37 -4.87 13.02
N MET A 553 -5.56 -4.28 12.90
CA MET A 553 -5.73 -2.83 12.81
C MET A 553 -5.37 -2.10 14.11
N ILE A 554 -5.53 -2.72 15.28
CA ILE A 554 -5.24 -2.06 16.57
C ILE A 554 -3.74 -2.01 16.89
N VAL A 555 -2.95 -2.85 16.24
CA VAL A 555 -1.51 -3.00 16.52
C VAL A 555 -0.62 -2.24 15.54
N LYS A 556 -1.19 -1.55 14.54
CA LYS A 556 -0.47 -0.79 13.50
C LYS A 556 -0.68 0.71 13.66
N GLY A 557 0.36 1.52 13.49
CA GLY A 557 0.24 2.97 13.22
C GLY A 557 -0.36 3.88 14.32
N HIS A 558 -0.71 3.37 15.51
CA HIS A 558 -1.34 4.14 16.59
C HIS A 558 -0.61 3.99 17.93
N ASP A 559 -0.51 5.08 18.68
CA ASP A 559 0.11 5.10 20.01
C ASP A 559 -0.93 5.45 21.08
N PHE A 560 -1.03 4.64 22.13
CA PHE A 560 -1.98 4.82 23.22
C PHE A 560 -1.23 4.83 24.56
N PRO A 561 -0.86 6.01 25.08
CA PRO A 561 -0.10 6.12 26.32
C PRO A 561 -0.79 5.52 27.54
N GLY A 562 -2.14 5.45 27.52
CA GLY A 562 -2.97 4.89 28.59
C GLY A 562 -3.03 3.36 28.65
N VAL A 563 -2.46 2.65 27.67
CA VAL A 563 -2.51 1.17 27.60
C VAL A 563 -1.43 0.55 28.48
N THR A 564 -1.85 -0.13 29.55
CA THR A 564 -0.96 -0.82 30.50
C THR A 564 -1.07 -2.35 30.44
N LEU A 565 -2.03 -2.89 29.72
CA LEU A 565 -2.19 -4.33 29.47
C LEU A 565 -2.48 -4.60 27.99
N VAL A 566 -1.74 -5.54 27.41
CA VAL A 566 -2.05 -6.12 26.09
C VAL A 566 -2.29 -7.63 26.26
N GLY A 567 -3.48 -8.09 25.91
CA GLY A 567 -3.79 -9.52 25.82
C GLY A 567 -3.77 -9.99 24.37
N ILE A 568 -2.90 -10.94 24.05
CA ILE A 568 -2.84 -11.58 22.73
C ILE A 568 -3.57 -12.92 22.83
N LEU A 569 -4.68 -13.04 22.09
CA LEU A 569 -5.54 -14.21 22.08
C LEU A 569 -5.24 -15.05 20.84
N LEU A 570 -5.15 -16.37 21.03
CA LEU A 570 -4.88 -17.36 19.98
C LEU A 570 -3.62 -17.00 19.16
N ALA A 571 -2.50 -16.79 19.85
CA ALA A 571 -1.27 -16.31 19.24
C ALA A 571 -0.75 -17.23 18.12
N ASP A 572 -1.06 -18.53 18.17
CA ASP A 572 -0.69 -19.56 17.21
C ASP A 572 -1.55 -19.60 15.94
N LEU A 573 -2.67 -18.87 15.87
CA LEU A 573 -3.61 -19.00 14.75
C LEU A 573 -2.98 -18.71 13.37
N SER A 574 -2.00 -17.80 13.30
CA SER A 574 -1.28 -17.51 12.06
C SER A 574 -0.29 -18.60 11.62
N LEU A 575 0.17 -19.47 12.52
CA LEU A 575 1.11 -20.57 12.21
C LEU A 575 0.49 -21.61 11.28
N TYR A 576 -0.83 -21.80 11.37
CA TYR A 576 -1.56 -22.80 10.58
C TYR A 576 -2.03 -22.26 9.22
N SER A 577 -1.61 -21.05 8.85
CA SER A 577 -1.83 -20.53 7.51
C SER A 577 -0.99 -21.35 6.51
N PRO A 578 -1.53 -21.75 5.34
CA PRO A 578 -0.79 -22.45 4.29
C PRO A 578 0.12 -21.47 3.52
N ASP A 579 1.00 -20.77 4.24
CA ASP A 579 1.91 -19.74 3.76
C ASP A 579 3.30 -20.02 4.35
N ILE A 580 4.35 -19.94 3.53
CA ILE A 580 5.73 -20.14 3.97
C ILE A 580 6.16 -19.09 5.01
N ARG A 581 5.50 -17.92 5.04
CA ARG A 581 5.75 -16.81 5.98
C ARG A 581 4.96 -16.91 7.27
N ALA A 582 4.31 -18.05 7.55
CA ALA A 582 3.49 -18.21 8.75
C ALA A 582 4.25 -17.97 10.06
N GLY A 583 5.50 -18.45 10.17
CA GLY A 583 6.39 -18.20 11.32
C GLY A 583 6.74 -16.72 11.48
N GLU A 584 7.32 -16.13 10.44
CA GLU A 584 7.61 -14.68 10.31
C GLU A 584 6.44 -13.80 10.73
N ARG A 585 5.26 -14.04 10.16
CA ARG A 585 4.08 -13.26 10.46
C ARG A 585 3.57 -13.45 11.89
N THR A 586 3.72 -14.65 12.45
CA THR A 586 3.37 -14.90 13.86
C THR A 586 4.27 -14.09 14.78
N PHE A 587 5.58 -14.11 14.53
CA PHE A 587 6.55 -13.30 15.25
C PHE A 587 6.20 -11.81 15.17
N GLU A 588 6.00 -11.29 13.95
CA GLU A 588 5.68 -9.88 13.69
C GLU A 588 4.45 -9.41 14.47
N LEU A 589 3.35 -10.16 14.40
CA LEU A 589 2.09 -9.77 15.04
C LEU A 589 2.20 -9.76 16.56
N ILE A 590 2.90 -10.73 17.13
CA ILE A 590 3.13 -10.79 18.58
C ILE A 590 4.04 -9.63 19.00
N ALA A 591 5.14 -9.39 18.27
CA ALA A 591 6.07 -8.30 18.57
C ALA A 591 5.40 -6.92 18.47
N GLN A 592 4.62 -6.68 17.41
CA GLN A 592 3.87 -5.43 17.23
C GLN A 592 2.85 -5.21 18.34
N ALA A 593 2.05 -6.25 18.66
CA ALA A 593 1.06 -6.18 19.74
C ALA A 593 1.73 -5.90 21.09
N SER A 594 2.80 -6.63 21.40
CA SER A 594 3.59 -6.47 22.63
C SER A 594 4.19 -5.06 22.73
N GLY A 595 4.62 -4.51 21.60
CA GLY A 595 5.15 -3.15 21.48
C GLY A 595 4.15 -2.03 21.78
N ARG A 596 2.85 -2.32 21.94
CA ARG A 596 1.83 -1.33 22.32
C ARG A 596 1.66 -1.17 23.83
N ALA A 597 2.13 -2.12 24.64
CA ALA A 597 2.06 -2.00 26.10
C ALA A 597 3.15 -1.07 26.64
N GLY A 598 2.80 -0.25 27.64
CA GLY A 598 3.77 0.48 28.47
C GLY A 598 4.55 1.56 27.72
N ARG A 599 3.86 2.38 26.93
CA ARG A 599 4.46 3.52 26.21
C ARG A 599 4.46 4.83 27.00
N GLY A 600 3.66 4.91 28.06
CA GLY A 600 3.70 6.00 29.03
C GLY A 600 4.66 5.74 30.19
N ALA A 601 4.54 6.52 31.27
CA ALA A 601 5.35 6.37 32.48
C ALA A 601 5.07 5.07 33.27
N LYS A 602 3.95 4.40 32.99
CA LYS A 602 3.50 3.20 33.71
C LYS A 602 4.06 1.93 33.06
N LYS A 603 4.52 0.99 33.88
CA LYS A 603 4.99 -0.32 33.42
C LYS A 603 3.84 -1.10 32.79
N GLY A 604 4.02 -1.52 31.54
CA GLY A 604 3.05 -2.35 30.83
C GLY A 604 3.20 -3.84 31.14
N MET A 605 2.18 -4.62 30.83
CA MET A 605 2.23 -6.09 30.81
C MET A 605 1.62 -6.62 29.52
N VAL A 606 2.18 -7.72 29.02
CA VAL A 606 1.66 -8.47 27.88
C VAL A 606 1.36 -9.89 28.33
N VAL A 607 0.17 -10.39 28.03
CA VAL A 607 -0.21 -11.80 28.23
C VAL A 607 -0.46 -12.44 26.88
N ILE A 608 0.35 -13.43 26.53
CA ILE A 608 0.29 -14.16 25.27
C ILE A 608 -0.36 -15.52 25.54
N GLN A 609 -1.54 -15.77 24.97
CA GLN A 609 -2.24 -17.04 25.10
C GLN A 609 -2.10 -17.86 23.82
N THR A 610 -1.62 -19.08 23.95
CA THR A 610 -1.40 -19.98 22.82
C THR A 610 -1.62 -21.44 23.18
N TYR A 611 -1.95 -22.26 22.18
CA TYR A 611 -1.93 -23.72 22.29
C TYR A 611 -0.59 -24.35 21.86
N ASP A 612 0.34 -23.55 21.32
CA ASP A 612 1.67 -23.97 20.87
C ASP A 612 2.77 -23.12 21.56
N PRO A 613 2.93 -23.22 22.90
CA PRO A 613 3.89 -22.39 23.65
C PRO A 613 5.36 -22.75 23.38
N GLU A 614 5.60 -23.89 22.74
CA GLU A 614 6.94 -24.42 22.42
C GLU A 614 7.44 -23.91 21.06
N ASN A 615 6.58 -23.26 20.27
CA ASN A 615 6.93 -22.76 18.94
C ASN A 615 8.01 -21.68 19.00
N TYR A 616 9.06 -21.82 18.18
CA TYR A 616 10.19 -20.90 18.15
C TYR A 616 9.79 -19.44 17.84
N ALA A 617 8.82 -19.22 16.94
CA ALA A 617 8.38 -17.88 16.59
C ALA A 617 7.68 -17.20 17.79
N ILE A 618 6.91 -17.96 18.57
CA ILE A 618 6.20 -17.46 19.75
C ILE A 618 7.18 -17.20 20.91
N ILE A 619 8.10 -18.14 21.18
CA ILE A 619 9.13 -18.00 22.21
C ILE A 619 10.00 -16.77 21.92
N SER A 620 10.49 -16.65 20.69
CA SER A 620 11.35 -15.55 20.28
C SER A 620 10.63 -14.21 20.34
N ALA A 621 9.37 -14.15 19.91
CA ALA A 621 8.57 -12.93 20.03
C ALA A 621 8.30 -12.55 21.49
N ALA A 622 8.03 -13.51 22.37
CA ALA A 622 7.85 -13.28 23.80
C ALA A 622 9.12 -12.75 24.47
N ARG A 623 10.29 -13.27 24.06
CA ARG A 623 11.62 -12.83 24.52
C ARG A 623 12.11 -11.55 23.86
N ARG A 624 11.44 -11.08 22.80
CA ARG A 624 11.86 -9.96 21.94
C ARG A 624 13.20 -10.21 21.27
N ASP A 625 13.45 -11.47 20.93
CA ASP A 625 14.69 -11.94 20.30
C ASP A 625 14.48 -12.14 18.81
N TYR A 626 14.58 -11.05 18.04
CA TYR A 626 14.48 -11.13 16.59
C TYR A 626 15.66 -11.87 15.95
N GLU A 627 16.87 -11.76 16.51
CA GLU A 627 18.04 -12.43 15.93
C GLU A 627 17.96 -13.94 16.10
N GLY A 628 17.56 -14.43 17.28
CA GLY A 628 17.26 -15.83 17.50
C GLY A 628 16.14 -16.34 16.59
N PHE A 629 15.05 -15.58 16.45
CA PHE A 629 14.00 -15.88 15.47
C PHE A 629 14.56 -16.00 14.03
N PHE A 630 15.35 -15.01 13.61
CA PHE A 630 15.92 -14.97 12.26
C PHE A 630 16.82 -16.18 12.00
N GLU A 631 17.67 -16.55 12.95
CA GLU A 631 18.58 -17.70 12.81
C GLU A 631 17.82 -19.02 12.64
N GLU A 632 16.81 -19.27 13.47
CA GLU A 632 15.99 -20.49 13.38
C GLU A 632 15.13 -20.53 12.11
N GLU A 633 14.43 -19.44 11.79
CA GLU A 633 13.61 -19.35 10.58
C GLU A 633 14.48 -19.48 9.32
N MET A 634 15.64 -18.82 9.26
CA MET A 634 16.55 -18.94 8.12
C MET A 634 17.13 -20.34 7.97
N ALA A 635 17.45 -21.04 9.07
CA ALA A 635 17.88 -22.43 9.01
C ALA A 635 16.81 -23.31 8.34
N TYR A 636 15.53 -23.10 8.67
CA TYR A 636 14.41 -23.77 8.00
C TYR A 636 14.30 -23.37 6.52
N ARG A 637 14.40 -22.08 6.17
CA ARG A 637 14.36 -21.61 4.77
C ARG A 637 15.50 -22.20 3.93
N ILE A 638 16.69 -22.30 4.50
CA ILE A 638 17.87 -22.91 3.87
C ILE A 638 17.68 -24.42 3.73
N ALA A 639 17.15 -25.13 4.71
CA ALA A 639 16.92 -26.58 4.58
C ALA A 639 15.87 -26.89 3.48
N MET A 640 14.88 -26.01 3.32
CA MET A 640 13.72 -26.25 2.45
C MET A 640 13.79 -25.55 1.08
N GLY A 641 14.83 -24.74 0.83
CA GLY A 641 15.00 -23.97 -0.40
C GLY A 641 13.93 -22.90 -0.60
N TYR A 642 13.47 -22.26 0.47
CA TYR A 642 12.50 -21.18 0.42
C TYR A 642 13.19 -19.80 0.38
N PRO A 643 12.54 -18.77 -0.19
CA PRO A 643 13.02 -17.38 -0.06
C PRO A 643 13.20 -16.96 1.40
N PRO A 644 14.23 -16.14 1.72
CA PRO A 644 15.27 -15.60 0.81
C PRO A 644 16.45 -16.52 0.49
N ALA A 645 16.54 -17.71 1.11
CA ALA A 645 17.67 -18.63 0.88
C ALA A 645 17.68 -19.20 -0.54
N GLY A 646 16.51 -19.53 -1.08
CA GLY A 646 16.28 -19.91 -2.47
C GLY A 646 15.40 -18.90 -3.22
N VAL A 647 15.12 -19.22 -4.47
CA VAL A 647 14.13 -18.55 -5.32
C VAL A 647 12.99 -19.52 -5.64
N MET A 648 11.81 -18.96 -5.86
CA MET A 648 10.59 -19.74 -6.11
C MET A 648 9.83 -19.14 -7.28
N LEU A 649 9.40 -19.99 -8.21
CA LEU A 649 8.53 -19.66 -9.34
C LEU A 649 7.19 -20.34 -9.11
N ALA A 650 6.10 -19.58 -9.13
CA ALA A 650 4.75 -20.12 -9.23
C ALA A 650 4.25 -19.98 -10.67
N VAL A 651 3.79 -21.08 -11.23
CA VAL A 651 3.09 -21.14 -12.51
C VAL A 651 1.62 -21.33 -12.20
N SER A 652 0.87 -20.24 -12.24
CA SER A 652 -0.57 -20.22 -12.00
C SER A 652 -1.29 -20.48 -13.31
N VAL A 653 -2.18 -21.46 -13.31
CA VAL A 653 -2.97 -21.86 -14.48
C VAL A 653 -4.44 -21.66 -14.15
N SER A 654 -5.21 -21.09 -15.07
CA SER A 654 -6.64 -20.84 -14.87
C SER A 654 -7.47 -21.07 -16.12
N SER A 655 -8.69 -21.58 -15.96
CA SER A 655 -9.64 -21.76 -17.07
C SER A 655 -11.08 -21.88 -16.56
N GLU A 656 -12.05 -21.57 -17.42
CA GLU A 656 -13.46 -21.86 -17.16
C GLU A 656 -13.78 -23.36 -17.38
N ASP A 657 -12.96 -24.07 -18.15
CA ASP A 657 -13.06 -25.53 -18.36
C ASP A 657 -12.08 -26.27 -17.42
N GLU A 658 -12.64 -26.98 -16.43
CA GLU A 658 -11.89 -27.74 -15.44
C GLU A 658 -11.04 -28.87 -16.07
N LYS A 659 -11.54 -29.55 -17.11
CA LYS A 659 -10.80 -30.64 -17.76
C LYS A 659 -9.62 -30.09 -18.56
N ALA A 660 -9.86 -29.01 -19.31
CA ALA A 660 -8.80 -28.35 -20.07
C ALA A 660 -7.72 -27.79 -19.14
N LEU A 661 -8.10 -27.30 -17.96
CA LEU A 661 -7.19 -26.86 -16.91
C LEU A 661 -6.32 -28.01 -16.38
N GLU A 662 -6.92 -29.11 -15.95
CA GLU A 662 -6.19 -30.26 -15.40
C GLU A 662 -5.20 -30.84 -16.42
N GLU A 663 -5.64 -31.01 -17.67
CA GLU A 663 -4.81 -31.53 -18.75
C GLU A 663 -3.65 -30.57 -19.10
N SER A 664 -3.94 -29.28 -19.27
CA SER A 664 -2.90 -28.28 -19.58
C SER A 664 -1.88 -28.14 -18.45
N THR A 665 -2.33 -28.20 -17.20
CA THR A 665 -1.45 -28.11 -16.02
C THR A 665 -0.59 -29.37 -15.90
N GLY A 666 -1.15 -30.55 -16.17
CA GLY A 666 -0.39 -31.81 -16.22
C GLY A 666 0.73 -31.75 -17.27
N ARG A 667 0.38 -31.38 -18.51
CA ARG A 667 1.37 -31.23 -19.60
C ARG A 667 2.46 -30.21 -19.27
N LEU A 668 2.09 -29.07 -18.67
CA LEU A 668 3.07 -28.08 -18.22
C LEU A 668 4.01 -28.64 -17.15
N ALA A 669 3.48 -29.37 -16.17
CA ALA A 669 4.31 -29.99 -15.14
C ALA A 669 5.31 -31.00 -15.74
N ASP A 670 4.90 -31.75 -16.76
CA ASP A 670 5.78 -32.68 -17.46
C ASP A 670 6.85 -31.96 -18.29
N VAL A 671 6.51 -30.83 -18.93
CA VAL A 671 7.51 -29.97 -19.57
C VAL A 671 8.53 -29.47 -18.55
N VAL A 672 8.09 -28.96 -17.38
CA VAL A 672 9.02 -28.49 -16.34
C VAL A 672 9.94 -29.61 -15.85
N ARG A 673 9.41 -30.82 -15.65
CA ARG A 673 10.19 -31.98 -15.23
C ARG A 673 11.15 -32.47 -16.32
N GLY A 674 10.77 -32.37 -17.59
CA GLY A 674 11.59 -32.80 -18.72
C GLY A 674 12.67 -31.79 -19.14
N LEU A 675 12.48 -30.50 -18.83
CA LEU A 675 13.47 -29.45 -19.11
C LEU A 675 14.76 -29.60 -18.30
N TYR A 676 14.68 -30.23 -17.12
CA TYR A 676 15.84 -30.40 -16.25
C TYR A 676 15.82 -31.79 -15.61
N GLU A 677 16.68 -32.68 -16.11
CA GLU A 677 16.92 -34.01 -15.51
C GLU A 677 17.62 -33.90 -14.14
N ASP A 678 18.35 -32.80 -13.90
CA ASP A 678 19.06 -32.56 -12.66
C ASP A 678 18.13 -32.06 -11.53
N LYS A 679 17.50 -33.02 -10.85
CA LYS A 679 16.69 -32.81 -9.64
C LYS A 679 17.46 -32.14 -8.49
N SER A 680 18.79 -32.07 -8.54
CA SER A 680 19.58 -31.36 -7.52
C SER A 680 19.49 -29.84 -7.68
N ARG A 681 19.18 -29.36 -8.89
CA ARG A 681 19.12 -27.92 -9.21
C ARG A 681 17.73 -27.32 -9.15
N PHE A 682 16.68 -28.08 -9.49
CA PHE A 682 15.29 -27.61 -9.49
C PHE A 682 14.35 -28.61 -8.80
N ARG A 683 13.54 -28.11 -7.85
CA ARG A 683 12.52 -28.90 -7.15
C ARG A 683 11.13 -28.46 -7.56
N VAL A 684 10.40 -29.35 -8.23
CA VAL A 684 9.01 -29.12 -8.68
C VAL A 684 8.04 -29.65 -7.62
N ILE A 685 7.03 -28.84 -7.28
CA ILE A 685 5.93 -29.19 -6.37
C ILE A 685 4.62 -28.95 -7.13
N GLY A 686 3.73 -29.94 -7.10
CA GLY A 686 2.51 -29.95 -7.90
C GLY A 686 2.64 -30.79 -9.17
N PRO A 687 1.64 -30.72 -10.06
CA PRO A 687 0.55 -29.75 -10.09
C PRO A 687 -0.43 -29.93 -8.91
N ALA A 688 -0.95 -28.83 -8.38
CA ALA A 688 -1.88 -28.85 -7.26
C ALA A 688 -3.03 -27.86 -7.49
N LYS A 689 -4.18 -28.11 -6.85
CA LYS A 689 -5.25 -27.13 -6.76
C LYS A 689 -4.75 -25.91 -6.00
N ALA A 690 -5.02 -24.71 -6.50
CA ALA A 690 -4.70 -23.49 -5.78
C ALA A 690 -5.52 -23.41 -4.47
N SER A 691 -5.04 -22.67 -3.47
CA SER A 691 -5.76 -22.48 -2.19
C SER A 691 -7.18 -21.96 -2.37
N LEU A 692 -7.41 -21.19 -3.44
CA LEU A 692 -8.73 -20.84 -3.95
C LEU A 692 -8.93 -21.53 -5.30
N TYR A 693 -9.45 -22.76 -5.27
CA TYR A 693 -9.53 -23.60 -6.47
C TYR A 693 -10.49 -23.05 -7.53
N LYS A 694 -11.56 -22.35 -7.13
CA LYS A 694 -12.52 -21.76 -8.06
C LYS A 694 -12.92 -20.35 -7.65
N ILE A 695 -12.92 -19.41 -8.60
CA ILE A 695 -13.34 -18.02 -8.40
C ILE A 695 -14.11 -17.55 -9.64
N LYS A 696 -15.38 -17.12 -9.47
CA LYS A 696 -16.24 -16.65 -10.57
C LYS A 696 -16.30 -17.65 -11.74
N ASP A 697 -16.50 -18.93 -11.42
CA ASP A 697 -16.54 -20.04 -12.38
C ASP A 697 -15.24 -20.30 -13.14
N VAL A 698 -14.15 -19.63 -12.77
CA VAL A 698 -12.80 -19.91 -13.26
C VAL A 698 -12.10 -20.80 -12.24
N PHE A 699 -11.60 -21.94 -12.69
CA PHE A 699 -10.80 -22.87 -11.92
C PHE A 699 -9.32 -22.46 -11.93
N HIS A 700 -8.58 -22.75 -10.87
CA HIS A 700 -7.20 -22.33 -10.66
C HIS A 700 -6.32 -23.49 -10.13
N MET A 701 -5.22 -23.77 -10.82
CA MET A 701 -4.18 -24.69 -10.40
C MET A 701 -2.83 -24.01 -10.36
N VAL A 702 -1.87 -24.61 -9.66
CA VAL A 702 -0.51 -24.07 -9.51
C VAL A 702 0.55 -25.17 -9.59
N ILE A 703 1.69 -24.81 -10.18
CA ILE A 703 2.94 -25.57 -10.12
C ILE A 703 3.98 -24.65 -9.48
N TYR A 704 4.71 -25.15 -8.50
CA TYR A 704 5.81 -24.43 -7.88
C TYR A 704 7.15 -25.03 -8.27
N VAL A 705 8.13 -24.19 -8.58
CA VAL A 705 9.50 -24.60 -8.86
C VAL A 705 10.43 -23.82 -7.94
N LYS A 706 11.26 -24.54 -7.18
CA LYS A 706 12.25 -23.96 -6.26
C LYS A 706 13.68 -24.23 -6.77
N SER A 707 14.57 -23.29 -6.53
CA SER A 707 16.00 -23.44 -6.82
C SER A 707 16.84 -22.50 -5.95
N TYR A 708 18.12 -22.82 -5.75
CA TYR A 708 19.11 -21.85 -5.26
C TYR A 708 19.68 -20.98 -6.39
N ASP A 709 19.50 -21.40 -7.65
CA ASP A 709 19.96 -20.67 -8.82
C ASP A 709 18.87 -19.74 -9.37
N GLY A 710 18.91 -18.48 -8.90
CA GLY A 710 18.02 -17.42 -9.36
C GLY A 710 18.09 -17.12 -10.86
N LYS A 711 19.27 -17.28 -11.50
CA LYS A 711 19.42 -17.02 -12.93
C LYS A 711 18.86 -18.19 -13.74
N GLY A 712 19.18 -19.42 -13.35
CA GLY A 712 18.64 -20.63 -13.96
C GLY A 712 17.12 -20.71 -13.86
N LEU A 713 16.54 -20.36 -12.70
CA LEU A 713 15.08 -20.37 -12.53
C LEU A 713 14.36 -19.37 -13.45
N ARG A 714 14.97 -18.20 -13.69
CA ARG A 714 14.45 -17.21 -14.65
C ARG A 714 14.52 -17.71 -16.08
N ALA A 715 15.67 -18.24 -16.50
CA ALA A 715 15.83 -18.84 -17.82
C ALA A 715 14.82 -19.97 -18.05
N LEU A 716 14.57 -20.80 -17.03
CA LEU A 716 13.52 -21.81 -17.05
C LEU A 716 12.14 -21.20 -17.26
N GLY A 717 11.79 -20.13 -16.53
CA GLY A 717 10.49 -19.47 -16.68
C GLY A 717 10.27 -18.83 -18.06
N ASP A 718 11.33 -18.36 -18.71
CA ASP A 718 11.28 -17.83 -20.07
C ASP A 718 11.11 -18.95 -21.11
N GLU A 719 11.88 -20.04 -20.99
CA GLU A 719 11.72 -21.21 -21.88
C GLU A 719 10.35 -21.87 -21.71
N LEU A 720 9.87 -21.98 -20.46
CA LEU A 720 8.56 -22.52 -20.15
C LEU A 720 7.44 -21.67 -20.77
N ARG A 721 7.62 -20.34 -20.81
CA ARG A 721 6.68 -19.42 -21.48
C ARG A 721 6.54 -19.71 -22.97
N ASP A 722 7.64 -20.05 -23.64
CA ASP A 722 7.60 -20.38 -25.05
C ASP A 722 7.03 -21.76 -25.30
N LYS A 723 7.43 -22.77 -24.51
CA LYS A 723 6.90 -24.14 -24.64
C LYS A 723 5.43 -24.25 -24.25
N ALA A 724 4.96 -23.43 -23.29
CA ALA A 724 3.55 -23.40 -22.87
C ALA A 724 2.59 -23.16 -24.05
N LYS A 725 2.98 -22.36 -25.05
CA LYS A 725 2.16 -22.07 -26.24
C LYS A 725 1.80 -23.32 -27.04
N ALA A 726 2.61 -24.37 -26.98
CA ALA A 726 2.41 -25.61 -27.72
C ALA A 726 1.61 -26.67 -26.94
N VAL A 727 1.58 -26.59 -25.61
CA VAL A 727 1.01 -27.66 -24.75
C VAL A 727 -0.30 -27.27 -24.07
N VAL A 728 -0.54 -25.96 -23.92
CA VAL A 728 -1.72 -25.41 -23.27
C VAL A 728 -2.90 -25.38 -24.23
N LEU A 729 -4.04 -25.89 -23.77
CA LEU A 729 -5.29 -25.94 -24.55
C LEU A 729 -5.93 -24.54 -24.67
N GLU A 730 -6.81 -24.39 -25.66
CA GLU A 730 -7.57 -23.16 -25.86
C GLU A 730 -8.42 -22.83 -24.62
N GLY A 731 -8.54 -21.54 -24.28
CA GLY A 731 -9.28 -21.09 -23.09
C GLY A 731 -8.52 -21.22 -21.75
N VAL A 732 -7.29 -21.73 -21.76
CA VAL A 732 -6.44 -21.81 -20.56
C VAL A 732 -5.45 -20.63 -20.50
N ARG A 733 -5.39 -19.97 -19.35
CA ARG A 733 -4.50 -18.83 -19.07
C ARG A 733 -3.37 -19.28 -18.14
N VAL A 734 -2.14 -18.89 -18.48
CA VAL A 734 -0.93 -19.20 -17.68
C VAL A 734 -0.22 -17.91 -17.26
N GLU A 735 0.07 -17.82 -15.97
CA GLU A 735 0.77 -16.72 -15.32
C GLU A 735 2.00 -17.24 -14.58
N TYR A 736 3.07 -16.45 -14.59
CA TYR A 736 4.36 -16.80 -14.00
C TYR A 736 4.70 -15.73 -12.98
N SER A 737 4.90 -16.13 -11.73
CA SER A 737 5.27 -15.22 -10.64
C SER A 737 6.57 -15.70 -10.02
N PHE A 738 7.59 -14.84 -10.02
CA PHE A 738 8.86 -15.10 -9.34
C PHE A 738 8.85 -14.54 -7.92
N ASN A 739 9.60 -15.18 -7.02
CA ASN A 739 9.74 -14.82 -5.60
C ASN A 739 8.38 -14.70 -4.90
N VAL A 740 7.56 -15.74 -5.03
CA VAL A 740 6.24 -15.88 -4.40
C VAL A 740 6.37 -16.26 -2.94
#